data_AF-A0A4D6NL45-F1
#
_entry.id   AF-A0A4D6NL45-F1
#
_cell.length_a   1.000
_cell.length_b   1.000
_cell.length_c   1.000
_cell.angle_alpha   90.00
_cell.angle_beta   90.00
_cell.angle_gamma   90.00
#
_symmetry.space_group_name_H-M   'P 1'
#
loop_
_entity.id
_entity.type
_entity.pdbx_description
1 polymer ?
#
loop_
_entity_poly.entity_id
_entity_poly.type
_entity_poly.pdbx_seq_one_letter_code
_entity_poly.pdbx_strand_id
1 'polypeptide(L)'
;MALRGKWVLFPLYCFCLIPICFSAAKEGKPPQQQKLRFGKNGEFKILQIADLHYANGKTTHCLDVLRSQYASCSDLNTTAFIQRIILAEKPNLIVFTGDNIFGHDASDTAKSMDEAFAPAIASNIPWVAVLGNHDQEGSLSRKGVMKYIAGMKNTLSIVNPPDIHIIDGFGNYNLEVGGVKGTDFENKSVLNLYFLDSGDYSKVPFIPGYGWIKPSQQLWFQLTSKKLRKAYMNGPVPQKEPAPGLAYFHIPLPEYAKFDSSNFTGVKQEGISSASVNSGFFTTLVKSGDVKAVFTGHDHVNDFCGKLTGINLCYAGGFGYHAYGKAGWSRRARVVVVSLDKTESGCWEDVKSVKTWKRLDDQNLTGIDGQSSPLIVCSGASNRQPQEKTRWNLFITRPIIRMQQYEDRISLAAAAGKHSSFFARVRSAMAEGMMRNLSASHSFGLFVTSPIFCPNNLPAITLSSRSSRRSSPSIQCAVQFRPCIDIHKGKVKQIVGSTLQDLKGGDGSDPVTNFESDKSAAEYATLYRGDGLTGGHVIMLGADPLSKASALEALHAYPGGLQVGGGINADNCLSYIEEGASHVIVTSYVFNDGQMDIGRLKDLVQIVGKERLVLDLSCRKKDGKYAIVTDRWQKFSDVFVDPGVMEFLANFADEFLVHGVDVEGKKLGIDEELVALLGKHSPIPVTYAGGVTGMADLERIKSAGVGRVDVTVGSALDIFGGNLSYEEVVAWHVQQKAYVV
;
A
#
# COMPACT_ATOMS: atom_id res chain seq x y z
N MET A 1 -34.54 91.30 -19.39
CA MET A 1 -34.47 92.43 -18.43
C MET A 1 -33.24 92.24 -17.57
N ALA A 2 -32.55 93.33 -17.29
CA ALA A 2 -31.21 93.39 -16.75
C ALA A 2 -31.20 93.21 -15.21
N LEU A 3 -30.10 92.61 -14.67
CA LEU A 3 -29.44 92.86 -13.36
C LEU A 3 -30.18 92.34 -12.09
N ARG A 4 -29.55 91.93 -10.97
CA ARG A 4 -28.15 91.81 -10.50
C ARG A 4 -28.11 91.11 -9.13
N GLY A 5 -27.02 90.39 -8.85
CA GLY A 5 -26.33 90.31 -7.53
C GLY A 5 -26.71 89.12 -6.62
N LYS A 6 -25.82 88.47 -5.87
CA LYS A 6 -24.37 88.56 -5.61
C LYS A 6 -23.89 87.23 -5.01
N TRP A 7 -22.76 86.72 -5.50
CA TRP A 7 -21.62 86.04 -4.84
C TRP A 7 -21.82 85.13 -3.61
N VAL A 8 -21.41 83.86 -3.75
CA VAL A 8 -20.60 83.11 -2.76
C VAL A 8 -19.54 82.29 -3.52
N LEU A 9 -18.28 82.42 -3.11
CA LEU A 9 -17.10 81.69 -3.61
C LEU A 9 -16.93 80.35 -2.89
N PHE A 10 -16.59 79.28 -3.61
CA PHE A 10 -15.73 78.17 -3.13
C PHE A 10 -14.92 77.60 -4.32
N PRO A 11 -13.69 77.11 -4.10
CA PRO A 11 -12.59 77.13 -5.08
C PRO A 11 -12.52 75.87 -5.97
N LEU A 12 -11.98 76.09 -7.18
CA LEU A 12 -11.54 75.03 -8.10
C LEU A 12 -10.44 74.16 -7.49
N TYR A 13 -10.58 72.84 -7.62
CA TYR A 13 -9.47 71.89 -7.61
C TYR A 13 -9.40 71.17 -8.95
N CYS A 14 -8.22 71.21 -9.56
CA CYS A 14 -7.85 70.58 -10.82
C CYS A 14 -8.09 69.06 -10.82
N PHE A 15 -8.87 68.56 -11.79
CA PHE A 15 -8.76 67.17 -12.25
C PHE A 15 -7.81 67.13 -13.44
N CYS A 16 -6.57 66.68 -13.21
CA CYS A 16 -5.68 66.24 -14.26
C CYS A 16 -6.19 64.90 -14.81
N LEU A 17 -6.60 64.88 -16.08
CA LEU A 17 -6.89 63.66 -16.84
C LEU A 17 -5.56 62.94 -17.13
N ILE A 18 -5.33 61.78 -16.50
CA ILE A 18 -4.27 60.85 -16.89
C ILE A 18 -4.86 59.88 -17.93
N PRO A 19 -4.22 59.69 -19.10
CA PRO A 19 -4.70 58.74 -20.09
C PRO A 19 -4.48 57.31 -19.60
N ILE A 20 -5.54 56.52 -19.55
CA ILE A 20 -5.48 55.08 -19.25
C ILE A 20 -4.94 54.37 -20.51
N CYS A 21 -3.64 54.09 -20.52
CA CYS A 21 -3.07 53.10 -21.44
C CYS A 21 -3.57 51.70 -21.02
N PHE A 22 -4.49 51.13 -21.80
CA PHE A 22 -4.76 49.70 -21.78
C PHE A 22 -3.52 48.97 -22.32
N SER A 23 -2.58 48.62 -21.44
CA SER A 23 -1.63 47.54 -21.73
C SER A 23 -2.38 46.22 -21.57
N ALA A 24 -2.70 45.58 -22.70
CA ALA A 24 -3.11 44.19 -22.71
C ALA A 24 -2.05 43.37 -21.97
N ALA A 25 -2.40 42.86 -20.79
CA ALA A 25 -1.58 41.90 -20.08
C ALA A 25 -1.43 40.68 -20.99
N LYS A 26 -0.24 40.48 -21.55
CA LYS A 26 0.12 39.18 -22.12
C LYS A 26 0.00 38.19 -20.98
N GLU A 27 -0.97 37.29 -21.07
CA GLU A 27 -1.01 36.09 -20.26
C GLU A 27 0.36 35.41 -20.38
N GLY A 28 1.14 35.50 -19.30
CA GLY A 28 2.41 34.82 -19.20
C GLY A 28 2.15 33.33 -19.31
N LYS A 29 2.89 32.65 -20.18
CA LYS A 29 2.96 31.19 -20.17
C LYS A 29 3.19 30.73 -18.71
N PRO A 30 2.50 29.66 -18.24
CA PRO A 30 2.78 29.11 -16.93
C PRO A 30 4.29 28.85 -16.79
N PRO A 31 4.89 29.13 -15.62
CA PRO A 31 6.32 28.94 -15.41
C PRO A 31 6.68 27.51 -15.77
N GLN A 32 7.58 27.36 -16.75
CA GLN A 32 8.07 26.07 -17.20
C GLN A 32 8.72 25.38 -15.99
N GLN A 33 8.09 24.32 -15.49
CA GLN A 33 8.51 23.61 -14.28
C GLN A 33 10.00 23.22 -14.42
N GLN A 34 10.83 23.72 -13.51
CA GLN A 34 12.28 23.57 -13.61
C GLN A 34 12.65 22.09 -13.45
N LYS A 35 12.97 21.42 -14.57
CA LYS A 35 13.33 19.99 -14.58
C LYS A 35 14.69 19.79 -13.89
N LEU A 36 14.71 19.02 -12.80
CA LEU A 36 15.93 18.63 -12.10
C LEU A 36 16.82 17.79 -13.00
N ARG A 37 18.14 17.99 -12.91
CA ARG A 37 19.10 17.23 -13.72
C ARG A 37 20.51 17.24 -13.15
N PHE A 38 21.29 16.25 -13.55
CA PHE A 38 22.71 16.18 -13.28
C PHE A 38 23.48 17.33 -13.94
N GLY A 39 24.49 17.84 -13.24
CA GLY A 39 25.39 18.86 -13.74
C GLY A 39 26.29 18.35 -14.87
N LYS A 40 27.02 19.26 -15.52
CA LYS A 40 28.00 18.89 -16.57
C LYS A 40 29.13 17.99 -16.07
N ASN A 41 29.39 18.03 -14.77
CA ASN A 41 30.33 17.16 -14.06
C ASN A 41 29.73 15.78 -13.70
N GLY A 42 28.48 15.51 -14.08
CA GLY A 42 27.79 14.25 -13.77
C GLY A 42 27.43 14.10 -12.30
N GLU A 43 27.36 15.19 -11.54
CA GLU A 43 26.95 15.17 -10.14
C GLU A 43 25.59 15.83 -9.93
N PHE A 44 24.85 15.31 -8.96
CA PHE A 44 23.64 15.91 -8.42
C PHE A 44 23.78 15.98 -6.90
N LYS A 45 23.79 17.21 -6.35
CA LYS A 45 23.98 17.48 -4.93
C LYS A 45 22.67 17.91 -4.26
N ILE A 46 22.36 17.26 -3.15
CA ILE A 46 21.20 17.54 -2.30
C ILE A 46 21.71 18.02 -0.92
N LEU A 47 21.17 19.13 -0.45
CA LEU A 47 21.35 19.60 0.93
C LEU A 47 20.10 19.23 1.72
N GLN A 48 20.24 18.34 2.70
CA GLN A 48 19.17 17.95 3.62
C GLN A 48 19.24 18.79 4.90
N ILE A 49 18.12 19.40 5.24
CA ILE A 49 17.91 20.23 6.43
C ILE A 49 16.75 19.61 7.21
N ALA A 50 16.89 19.34 8.50
CA ALA A 50 15.86 18.71 9.31
C ALA A 50 15.72 19.42 10.65
N ASP A 51 14.52 19.38 11.24
CA ASP A 51 14.32 19.79 12.63
C ASP A 51 14.74 21.25 12.85
N LEU A 52 14.21 22.15 12.01
CA LEU A 52 14.44 23.59 12.16
C LEU A 52 13.75 24.10 13.42
N HIS A 53 12.51 23.63 13.65
CA HIS A 53 11.64 24.09 14.72
C HIS A 53 11.54 25.63 14.69
N TYR A 54 11.51 26.24 13.51
CA TYR A 54 11.47 27.71 13.40
C TYR A 54 10.15 28.23 13.98
N ALA A 55 10.16 29.33 14.74
CA ALA A 55 8.96 29.94 15.27
C ALA A 55 8.89 31.43 14.87
N ASN A 56 9.21 32.36 15.76
CA ASN A 56 8.99 33.79 15.57
C ASN A 56 10.29 34.56 15.29
N GLY A 57 11.30 33.91 14.73
CA GLY A 57 12.50 34.60 14.28
C GLY A 57 13.31 35.14 15.46
N LYS A 58 13.56 36.45 15.46
CA LYS A 58 14.37 37.14 16.47
C LYS A 58 13.88 36.96 17.91
N THR A 59 12.58 36.76 18.11
CA THR A 59 11.98 36.67 19.46
C THR A 59 11.97 35.25 20.01
N THR A 60 12.26 34.25 19.19
CA THR A 60 12.32 32.85 19.64
C THR A 60 13.69 32.55 20.20
N HIS A 61 13.73 32.01 21.42
CA HIS A 61 14.98 31.66 22.09
C HIS A 61 15.50 30.29 21.63
N CYS A 62 16.83 30.17 21.54
CA CYS A 62 17.46 28.88 21.28
C CYS A 62 17.38 27.95 22.49
N LEU A 63 17.35 26.65 22.22
CA LEU A 63 17.45 25.57 23.20
C LEU A 63 18.83 24.92 23.12
N ASP A 64 19.34 24.51 24.29
CA ASP A 64 20.59 23.74 24.44
C ASP A 64 21.83 24.40 23.85
N VAL A 65 21.93 25.73 24.00
CA VAL A 65 23.08 26.54 23.59
C VAL A 65 23.78 27.14 24.80
N LEU A 66 25.08 26.91 24.95
CA LEU A 66 25.87 27.53 26.01
C LEU A 66 26.05 29.03 25.73
N ARG A 67 26.01 29.86 26.78
CA ARG A 67 26.36 31.29 26.68
C ARG A 67 27.77 31.54 26.12
N SER A 68 28.68 30.59 26.29
CA SER A 68 30.03 30.64 25.71
C SER A 68 30.05 30.39 24.20
N GLN A 69 29.04 29.70 23.64
CA GLN A 69 28.88 29.51 22.20
C GLN A 69 28.24 30.74 21.56
N TYR A 70 27.16 31.25 22.18
CA TYR A 70 26.46 32.45 21.72
C TYR A 70 26.00 33.29 22.92
N ALA A 71 26.42 34.56 22.96
CA ALA A 71 25.98 35.51 23.99
C ALA A 71 24.46 35.78 23.91
N SER A 72 23.91 35.79 22.70
CA SER A 72 22.48 35.84 22.39
C SER A 72 22.20 34.94 21.20
N CYS A 73 21.11 34.17 21.25
CA CYS A 73 20.75 33.22 20.21
C CYS A 73 19.23 33.26 19.97
N SER A 74 18.84 33.18 18.70
CA SER A 74 17.45 33.05 18.24
C SER A 74 17.34 32.20 16.97
N ASP A 75 16.14 32.05 16.41
CA ASP A 75 15.95 31.41 15.09
C ASP A 75 16.80 32.06 13.97
N LEU A 76 17.20 33.33 14.12
CA LEU A 76 18.10 33.98 13.16
C LEU A 76 19.48 33.30 13.07
N ASN A 77 19.91 32.60 14.11
CA ASN A 77 21.11 31.76 14.07
C ASN A 77 20.90 30.57 13.13
N THR A 78 19.71 29.97 13.14
CA THR A 78 19.30 28.94 12.18
C THR A 78 19.27 29.52 10.76
N THR A 79 18.67 30.69 10.54
CA THR A 79 18.68 31.38 9.23
C THR A 79 20.10 31.60 8.72
N ALA A 80 21.00 32.09 9.58
CA ALA A 80 22.40 32.34 9.24
C ALA A 80 23.13 31.04 8.88
N PHE A 81 22.87 29.95 9.60
CA PHE A 81 23.45 28.64 9.27
C PHE A 81 22.98 28.15 7.91
N ILE A 82 21.67 28.23 7.59
CA ILE A 82 21.13 27.86 6.26
C ILE A 82 21.83 28.63 5.15
N GLN A 83 21.95 29.96 5.29
CA GLN A 83 22.60 30.81 4.30
C GLN A 83 24.07 30.41 4.08
N ARG A 84 24.82 30.21 5.16
CA ARG A 84 26.24 29.80 5.10
C ARG A 84 26.41 28.47 4.39
N ILE A 85 25.59 27.46 4.72
CA ILE A 85 25.74 26.14 4.11
C ILE A 85 25.29 26.10 2.65
N ILE A 86 24.26 26.86 2.27
CA ILE A 86 23.85 26.98 0.86
C ILE A 86 24.99 27.60 0.03
N LEU A 87 25.61 28.66 0.53
CA LEU A 87 26.73 29.32 -0.15
C LEU A 87 27.95 28.41 -0.30
N ALA A 88 28.24 27.60 0.73
CA ALA A 88 29.37 26.68 0.74
C ALA A 88 29.14 25.46 -0.15
N GLU A 89 27.98 24.82 -0.06
CA GLU A 89 27.71 23.56 -0.75
C GLU A 89 27.18 23.73 -2.17
N LYS A 90 26.48 24.84 -2.47
CA LYS A 90 25.87 25.13 -3.78
C LYS A 90 25.06 23.92 -4.31
N PRO A 91 24.05 23.44 -3.56
CA PRO A 91 23.30 22.25 -3.94
C PRO A 91 22.47 22.47 -5.21
N ASN A 92 22.10 21.37 -5.87
CA ASN A 92 21.12 21.37 -6.95
C ASN A 92 19.68 21.34 -6.44
N LEU A 93 19.46 20.82 -5.23
CA LEU A 93 18.18 20.74 -4.54
C LEU A 93 18.38 20.89 -3.04
N ILE A 94 17.51 21.66 -2.38
CA ILE A 94 17.41 21.70 -0.91
C ILE A 94 16.20 20.86 -0.49
N VAL A 95 16.38 19.96 0.48
CA VAL A 95 15.31 19.09 0.99
C VAL A 95 15.15 19.35 2.48
N PHE A 96 14.01 19.88 2.88
CA PHE A 96 13.63 19.99 4.28
C PHE A 96 12.87 18.73 4.73
N THR A 97 13.36 18.03 5.75
CA THR A 97 12.82 16.73 6.19
C THR A 97 11.94 16.80 7.44
N GLY A 98 11.03 17.77 7.47
CA GLY A 98 10.01 17.92 8.51
C GLY A 98 10.47 18.68 9.74
N ASP A 99 9.48 19.01 10.58
CA ASP A 99 9.58 19.97 11.67
C ASP A 99 10.28 21.26 11.22
N ASN A 100 9.74 21.78 10.13
CA ASN A 100 10.18 23.02 9.50
C ASN A 100 9.89 24.20 10.42
N ILE A 101 8.74 24.15 11.10
CA ILE A 101 8.37 25.07 12.17
C ILE A 101 8.03 24.31 13.44
N PHE A 102 8.11 24.99 14.58
CA PHE A 102 7.55 24.49 15.84
C PHE A 102 6.18 25.14 16.05
N GLY A 103 5.13 24.44 15.63
CA GLY A 103 3.78 25.01 15.51
C GLY A 103 3.24 25.59 16.80
N HIS A 104 3.57 25.00 17.95
CA HIS A 104 3.14 25.46 19.27
C HIS A 104 3.65 26.88 19.60
N ASP A 105 4.90 27.20 19.24
CA ASP A 105 5.51 28.50 19.54
C ASP A 105 5.35 29.49 18.38
N ALA A 106 4.95 29.04 17.19
CA ALA A 106 4.70 29.86 16.03
C ALA A 106 3.39 30.67 16.18
N SER A 107 3.49 31.97 16.46
CA SER A 107 2.32 32.86 16.62
C SER A 107 1.52 33.01 15.32
N ASP A 108 2.18 32.90 14.18
CA ASP A 108 1.58 32.86 12.85
C ASP A 108 2.34 31.83 12.00
N THR A 109 1.71 30.67 11.79
CA THR A 109 2.29 29.55 11.05
C THR A 109 2.73 29.94 9.64
N ALA A 110 2.00 30.80 8.93
CA ALA A 110 2.37 31.23 7.58
C ALA A 110 3.63 32.10 7.60
N LYS A 111 3.68 33.07 8.51
CA LYS A 111 4.85 33.95 8.68
C LYS A 111 6.09 33.17 9.13
N SER A 112 5.94 32.22 10.05
CA SER A 112 7.05 31.34 10.47
C SER A 112 7.60 30.54 9.30
N MET A 113 6.75 30.00 8.42
CA MET A 113 7.19 29.32 7.19
C MET A 113 7.88 30.28 6.21
N ASP A 114 7.35 31.49 6.02
CA ASP A 114 8.00 32.52 5.19
C ASP A 114 9.43 32.77 5.64
N GLU A 115 9.66 32.93 6.95
CA GLU A 115 10.99 33.15 7.51
C GLU A 115 11.89 31.91 7.45
N ALA A 116 11.34 30.72 7.75
CA ALA A 116 12.08 29.46 7.74
C ALA A 116 12.62 29.12 6.33
N PHE A 117 11.81 29.34 5.29
CA PHE A 117 12.16 29.03 3.91
C PHE A 117 12.78 30.22 3.14
N ALA A 118 12.79 31.43 3.71
CA ALA A 118 13.35 32.62 3.07
C ALA A 118 14.78 32.41 2.52
N PRO A 119 15.72 31.75 3.22
CA PRO A 119 17.05 31.49 2.67
C PRO A 119 17.04 30.62 1.40
N ALA A 120 16.19 29.59 1.35
CA ALA A 120 16.06 28.73 0.17
C ALA A 120 15.47 29.52 -1.00
N ILE A 121 14.42 30.30 -0.76
CA ILE A 121 13.79 31.16 -1.77
C ILE A 121 14.78 32.19 -2.32
N ALA A 122 15.54 32.85 -1.44
CA ALA A 122 16.53 33.86 -1.79
C ALA A 122 17.71 33.28 -2.60
N SER A 123 18.06 32.02 -2.36
CA SER A 123 19.14 31.34 -3.09
C SER A 123 18.81 31.04 -4.56
N ASN A 124 17.52 31.07 -4.93
CA ASN A 124 17.02 30.67 -6.24
C ASN A 124 17.38 29.22 -6.63
N ILE A 125 17.67 28.37 -5.64
CA ILE A 125 17.84 26.93 -5.79
C ILE A 125 16.46 26.28 -5.61
N PRO A 126 16.08 25.30 -6.45
CA PRO A 126 14.88 24.51 -6.21
C PRO A 126 14.91 23.87 -4.83
N TRP A 127 13.78 23.86 -4.15
CA TRP A 127 13.68 23.26 -2.82
C TRP A 127 12.38 22.52 -2.63
N VAL A 128 12.35 21.62 -1.65
CA VAL A 128 11.17 20.85 -1.27
C VAL A 128 11.14 20.66 0.23
N ALA A 129 9.94 20.48 0.79
CA ALA A 129 9.75 20.05 2.16
C ALA A 129 8.81 18.85 2.25
N VAL A 130 9.05 18.01 3.25
CA VAL A 130 8.06 17.11 3.85
C VAL A 130 7.67 17.64 5.22
N LEU A 131 6.56 17.14 5.75
CA LEU A 131 6.02 17.58 7.03
C LEU A 131 6.50 16.70 8.19
N GLY A 132 6.77 17.32 9.32
CA GLY A 132 6.94 16.66 10.61
C GLY A 132 5.68 16.74 11.46
N ASN A 133 5.74 16.20 12.69
CA ASN A 133 4.59 16.19 13.59
C ASN A 133 4.31 17.59 14.15
N HIS A 134 5.33 18.46 14.30
CA HIS A 134 5.17 19.79 14.89
C HIS A 134 4.65 20.86 13.90
N ASP A 135 4.76 20.61 12.60
CA ASP A 135 4.45 21.62 11.56
C ASP A 135 2.97 22.08 11.58
N GLN A 136 2.07 21.26 12.10
CA GLN A 136 0.61 21.47 12.08
C GLN A 136 0.04 21.95 13.42
N GLU A 137 0.88 22.19 14.42
CA GLU A 137 0.44 22.49 15.80
C GLU A 137 0.10 23.97 16.01
N GLY A 138 0.27 24.81 14.98
CA GLY A 138 -0.06 26.23 15.01
C GLY A 138 -1.43 26.56 14.39
N SER A 139 -1.51 27.68 13.67
CA SER A 139 -2.76 28.22 13.13
C SER A 139 -3.27 27.54 11.85
N LEU A 140 -2.46 26.70 11.20
CA LEU A 140 -2.84 25.98 9.98
C LEU A 140 -2.92 24.46 10.21
N SER A 141 -3.95 23.83 9.64
CA SER A 141 -4.02 22.36 9.54
C SER A 141 -2.86 21.79 8.73
N ARG A 142 -2.53 20.50 8.91
CA ARG A 142 -1.52 19.78 8.11
C ARG A 142 -1.66 19.99 6.60
N LYS A 143 -2.89 19.92 6.09
CA LYS A 143 -3.21 20.20 4.67
C LYS A 143 -2.94 21.66 4.31
N GLY A 144 -3.29 22.58 5.21
CA GLY A 144 -3.04 24.01 5.06
C GLY A 144 -1.56 24.33 4.97
N VAL A 145 -0.75 23.74 5.85
CA VAL A 145 0.72 23.84 5.84
C VAL A 145 1.28 23.36 4.50
N MET A 146 0.95 22.15 4.06
CA MET A 146 1.46 21.63 2.80
C MET A 146 1.02 22.46 1.58
N LYS A 147 -0.24 22.93 1.58
CA LYS A 147 -0.75 23.82 0.53
C LYS A 147 0.01 25.15 0.50
N TYR A 148 0.33 25.70 1.66
CA TYR A 148 1.10 26.92 1.76
C TYR A 148 2.50 26.72 1.20
N ILE A 149 3.21 25.68 1.65
CA ILE A 149 4.54 25.29 1.15
C ILE A 149 4.53 25.11 -0.37
N ALA A 150 3.56 24.37 -0.92
CA ALA A 150 3.44 24.13 -2.36
C ALA A 150 3.11 25.40 -3.18
N GLY A 151 2.62 26.46 -2.53
CA GLY A 151 2.37 27.76 -3.16
C GLY A 151 3.56 28.74 -3.09
N MET A 152 4.63 28.38 -2.37
CA MET A 152 5.78 29.26 -2.21
C MET A 152 6.66 29.32 -3.46
N LYS A 153 7.46 30.38 -3.57
CA LYS A 153 8.33 30.60 -4.72
C LYS A 153 9.45 29.56 -4.81
N ASN A 154 9.72 29.08 -6.03
CA ASN A 154 10.82 28.15 -6.37
C ASN A 154 10.78 26.78 -5.66
N THR A 155 9.67 26.46 -4.98
CA THR A 155 9.46 25.12 -4.43
C THR A 155 9.08 24.15 -5.54
N LEU A 156 9.50 22.89 -5.41
CA LEU A 156 9.01 21.76 -6.20
C LEU A 156 8.07 20.87 -5.38
N SER A 157 7.69 21.30 -4.18
CA SER A 157 6.78 20.56 -3.32
C SER A 157 5.38 20.49 -3.91
N ILE A 158 4.77 19.32 -3.79
CA ILE A 158 3.43 19.05 -4.30
C ILE A 158 2.55 18.58 -3.14
N VAL A 159 1.31 19.04 -3.09
CA VAL A 159 0.38 18.69 -2.01
C VAL A 159 0.11 17.18 -1.96
N ASN A 160 -0.12 16.55 -3.10
CA ASN A 160 -0.24 15.11 -3.31
C ASN A 160 -0.24 14.86 -4.84
N PRO A 161 -0.07 13.61 -5.31
CA PRO A 161 -0.02 13.31 -6.73
C PRO A 161 -1.37 13.65 -7.38
N PRO A 162 -1.41 14.37 -8.52
CA PRO A 162 -2.66 14.86 -9.11
C PRO A 162 -3.59 13.74 -9.58
N ASP A 163 -3.03 12.61 -10.00
CA ASP A 163 -3.76 11.46 -10.53
C ASP A 163 -4.27 10.50 -9.43
N ILE A 164 -4.06 10.85 -8.15
CA ILE A 164 -4.44 10.02 -7.00
C ILE A 164 -5.43 10.78 -6.14
N HIS A 165 -6.70 10.36 -6.19
CA HIS A 165 -7.78 11.03 -5.47
C HIS A 165 -7.86 10.69 -3.97
N ILE A 166 -7.27 9.56 -3.55
CA ILE A 166 -7.25 9.10 -2.16
C ILE A 166 -5.83 8.64 -1.79
N ILE A 167 -5.14 9.41 -0.96
CA ILE A 167 -3.85 9.07 -0.35
C ILE A 167 -3.79 9.71 1.04
N ASP A 168 -3.27 8.97 2.01
CA ASP A 168 -3.10 9.46 3.38
C ASP A 168 -2.03 10.55 3.45
N GLY A 169 -2.27 11.54 4.30
CA GLY A 169 -1.35 12.66 4.52
C GLY A 169 -1.24 13.63 3.34
N PHE A 170 -0.26 14.53 3.42
CA PHE A 170 0.01 15.57 2.44
C PHE A 170 1.52 15.72 2.25
N GLY A 171 1.95 15.91 1.00
CA GLY A 171 3.36 15.95 0.62
C GLY A 171 3.87 14.63 0.07
N ASN A 172 2.98 13.77 -0.42
CA ASN A 172 3.37 12.53 -1.11
C ASN A 172 3.62 12.83 -2.59
N TYR A 173 4.86 12.72 -3.06
CA TYR A 173 5.19 12.91 -4.47
C TYR A 173 6.56 12.35 -4.82
N ASN A 174 6.79 12.17 -6.11
CA ASN A 174 8.08 11.79 -6.67
C ASN A 174 8.62 12.94 -7.52
N LEU A 175 9.93 13.19 -7.42
CA LEU A 175 10.66 14.03 -8.36
C LEU A 175 11.67 13.18 -9.14
N GLU A 176 11.62 13.33 -10.47
CA GLU A 176 12.53 12.71 -11.41
C GLU A 176 13.73 13.63 -11.68
N VAL A 177 14.95 13.11 -11.57
CA VAL A 177 16.18 13.83 -11.89
C VAL A 177 16.72 13.31 -13.21
N GLY A 178 16.71 14.18 -14.23
CA GLY A 178 17.16 13.87 -15.58
C GLY A 178 18.68 13.75 -15.71
N GLY A 179 19.16 13.08 -16.75
CA GLY A 179 20.58 13.04 -17.09
C GLY A 179 21.17 14.40 -17.49
N VAL A 180 22.47 14.38 -17.78
CA VAL A 180 23.23 15.57 -18.20
C VAL A 180 22.65 16.16 -19.48
N LYS A 181 22.54 17.49 -19.55
CA LYS A 181 22.01 18.17 -20.74
C LYS A 181 22.87 17.88 -21.98
N GLY A 182 22.23 17.60 -23.11
CA GLY A 182 22.88 17.29 -24.38
C GLY A 182 23.31 15.82 -24.54
N THR A 183 22.86 14.92 -23.66
CA THR A 183 23.15 13.47 -23.76
C THR A 183 21.87 12.68 -24.00
N ASP A 184 22.02 11.40 -24.37
CA ASP A 184 20.89 10.50 -24.57
C ASP A 184 20.04 10.28 -23.29
N PHE A 185 20.61 10.59 -22.11
CA PHE A 185 19.93 10.55 -20.82
C PHE A 185 19.25 11.88 -20.44
N GLU A 186 19.37 12.95 -21.23
CA GLU A 186 18.86 14.30 -20.87
C GLU A 186 17.38 14.28 -20.43
N ASN A 187 16.59 13.43 -21.08
CA ASN A 187 15.15 13.29 -20.84
C ASN A 187 14.75 12.05 -20.07
N LYS A 188 15.71 11.24 -19.64
CA LYS A 188 15.50 10.01 -18.88
C LYS A 188 15.70 10.28 -17.39
N SER A 189 14.79 9.83 -16.53
CA SER A 189 14.98 9.90 -15.07
C SER A 189 16.06 8.91 -14.65
N VAL A 190 17.23 9.43 -14.25
CA VAL A 190 18.39 8.63 -13.83
C VAL A 190 18.52 8.55 -12.30
N LEU A 191 17.73 9.35 -11.56
CA LEU A 191 17.62 9.30 -10.11
C LEU A 191 16.20 9.70 -9.72
N ASN A 192 15.58 8.95 -8.80
CA ASN A 192 14.23 9.20 -8.34
C ASN A 192 14.23 9.62 -6.86
N LEU A 193 13.54 10.71 -6.53
CA LEU A 193 13.40 11.20 -5.16
C LEU A 193 11.95 11.00 -4.72
N TYR A 194 11.74 10.25 -3.64
CA TYR A 194 10.41 9.95 -3.08
C TYR A 194 10.21 10.73 -1.80
N PHE A 195 9.13 11.51 -1.72
CA PHE A 195 8.75 12.29 -0.56
C PHE A 195 7.44 11.73 -0.03
N LEU A 196 7.39 11.45 1.27
CA LEU A 196 6.21 10.87 1.92
C LEU A 196 5.88 11.61 3.21
N ASP A 197 4.58 11.74 3.47
CA ASP A 197 4.08 12.18 4.76
C ASP A 197 4.15 11.01 5.77
N SER A 198 5.10 11.03 6.70
CA SER A 198 5.18 9.97 7.73
C SER A 198 4.08 10.04 8.79
N GLY A 199 3.22 11.06 8.75
CA GLY A 199 2.19 11.32 9.74
C GLY A 199 2.65 12.24 10.88
N ASP A 200 1.81 12.31 11.90
CA ASP A 200 1.94 13.11 13.12
C ASP A 200 1.95 12.17 14.35
N TYR A 201 0.89 12.18 15.14
CA TYR A 201 0.64 11.24 16.22
C TYR A 201 -0.44 10.23 15.80
N SER A 202 -0.39 9.04 16.37
CA SER A 202 -1.42 8.03 16.13
C SER A 202 -2.80 8.54 16.55
N LYS A 203 -3.75 8.48 15.61
CA LYS A 203 -5.17 8.80 15.84
C LYS A 203 -5.99 7.58 16.27
N VAL A 204 -5.36 6.41 16.37
CA VAL A 204 -6.00 5.16 16.78
C VAL A 204 -5.95 5.09 18.31
N PRO A 205 -7.09 5.09 19.03
CA PRO A 205 -7.12 5.28 20.49
C PRO A 205 -6.26 4.31 21.30
N PHE A 206 -6.10 3.07 20.84
CA PHE A 206 -5.34 2.02 21.53
C PHE A 206 -3.89 1.85 21.04
N ILE A 207 -3.45 2.69 20.10
CA ILE A 207 -2.07 2.71 19.61
C ILE A 207 -1.48 4.08 19.96
N PRO A 208 -0.80 4.23 21.11
CA PRO A 208 -0.20 5.50 21.49
C PRO A 208 1.07 5.78 20.68
N GLY A 209 1.51 7.05 20.72
CA GLY A 209 2.77 7.51 20.13
C GLY A 209 2.61 8.04 18.70
N TYR A 210 3.67 7.90 17.91
CA TYR A 210 3.77 8.50 16.58
C TYR A 210 2.94 7.80 15.51
N GLY A 211 2.53 8.58 14.51
CA GLY A 211 1.91 8.09 13.28
C GLY A 211 2.88 7.30 12.40
N TRP A 212 2.37 6.68 11.34
CA TRP A 212 3.15 5.85 10.42
C TRP A 212 2.67 6.03 8.99
N ILE A 213 3.56 5.75 8.03
CA ILE A 213 3.25 5.68 6.60
C ILE A 213 2.20 4.61 6.35
N LYS A 214 1.05 5.03 5.81
CA LYS A 214 -0.17 4.23 5.64
C LYS A 214 -0.15 3.38 4.38
N PRO A 215 -0.96 2.31 4.30
CA PRO A 215 -1.01 1.44 3.12
C PRO A 215 -1.26 2.16 1.79
N SER A 216 -2.08 3.22 1.77
CA SER A 216 -2.35 4.01 0.56
C SER A 216 -1.07 4.66 -0.01
N GLN A 217 -0.20 5.17 0.87
CA GLN A 217 1.08 5.77 0.50
C GLN A 217 2.08 4.71 0.04
N GLN A 218 2.08 3.52 0.69
CA GLN A 218 2.92 2.41 0.25
C GLN A 218 2.52 1.91 -1.14
N LEU A 219 1.21 1.79 -1.41
CA LEU A 219 0.68 1.42 -2.71
C LEU A 219 1.08 2.45 -3.78
N TRP A 220 0.89 3.74 -3.49
CA TRP A 220 1.34 4.81 -4.38
C TRP A 220 2.84 4.71 -4.68
N PHE A 221 3.68 4.51 -3.67
CA PHE A 221 5.11 4.33 -3.84
C PHE A 221 5.43 3.11 -4.73
N GLN A 222 4.80 1.95 -4.47
CA GLN A 222 5.03 0.72 -5.24
C GLN A 222 4.67 0.89 -6.72
N LEU A 223 3.52 1.50 -7.01
CA LEU A 223 3.07 1.77 -8.37
C LEU A 223 4.00 2.77 -9.08
N THR A 224 4.39 3.82 -8.38
CA THR A 224 5.30 4.86 -8.90
C THR A 224 6.68 4.28 -9.19
N SER A 225 7.28 3.55 -8.24
CA SER A 225 8.54 2.83 -8.44
C SER A 225 8.44 1.86 -9.62
N LYS A 226 7.42 0.99 -9.66
CA LYS A 226 7.24 0.04 -10.78
C LYS A 226 7.20 0.74 -12.15
N LYS A 227 6.47 1.87 -12.25
CA LYS A 227 6.41 2.69 -13.47
C LYS A 227 7.78 3.25 -13.84
N LEU A 228 8.49 3.86 -12.88
CA LEU A 228 9.79 4.49 -13.09
C LEU A 228 10.88 3.47 -13.44
N ARG A 229 10.92 2.33 -12.75
CA ARG A 229 11.83 1.21 -13.06
C ARG A 229 11.61 0.70 -14.48
N LYS A 230 10.35 0.46 -14.88
CA LYS A 230 10.00 0.04 -16.24
C LYS A 230 10.43 1.10 -17.27
N ALA A 231 10.17 2.38 -17.02
CA ALA A 231 10.59 3.47 -17.91
C ALA A 231 12.12 3.56 -18.04
N TYR A 232 12.86 3.31 -16.94
CA TYR A 232 14.31 3.36 -16.93
C TYR A 232 14.96 2.17 -17.64
N MET A 233 14.39 0.97 -17.49
CA MET A 233 14.95 -0.25 -18.09
C MET A 233 14.59 -0.41 -19.57
N ASN A 234 13.58 0.33 -20.06
CA ASN A 234 13.16 0.30 -21.46
C ASN A 234 13.89 1.33 -22.33
N GLY A 235 13.72 1.20 -23.66
CA GLY A 235 14.31 2.08 -24.68
C GLY A 235 13.90 3.56 -24.54
N PRO A 236 14.64 4.49 -25.18
CA PRO A 236 15.63 4.26 -26.24
C PRO A 236 17.03 3.83 -25.74
N VAL A 237 17.40 4.12 -24.48
CA VAL A 237 18.69 3.74 -23.89
C VAL A 237 18.49 2.79 -22.71
N PRO A 238 18.14 1.50 -22.93
CA PRO A 238 17.77 0.58 -21.86
C PRO A 238 18.91 0.38 -20.85
N GLN A 239 18.57 0.34 -19.56
CA GLN A 239 19.52 0.12 -18.47
C GLN A 239 19.30 -1.25 -17.85
N LYS A 240 20.38 -1.85 -17.34
CA LYS A 240 20.34 -3.22 -16.78
C LYS A 240 19.63 -3.27 -15.44
N GLU A 241 19.86 -2.26 -14.62
CA GLU A 241 19.29 -2.13 -13.28
C GLU A 241 18.39 -0.90 -13.21
N PRO A 242 17.46 -0.85 -12.24
CA PRO A 242 16.62 0.32 -12.06
C PRO A 242 17.42 1.53 -11.56
N ALA A 243 17.06 2.73 -12.01
CA ALA A 243 17.60 3.99 -11.50
C ALA A 243 17.44 4.05 -9.98
N PRO A 244 18.47 4.45 -9.23
CA PRO A 244 18.39 4.47 -7.78
C PRO A 244 17.32 5.44 -7.29
N GLY A 245 16.68 5.06 -6.19
CA GLY A 245 15.72 5.86 -5.45
C GLY A 245 16.29 6.36 -4.12
N LEU A 246 15.95 7.59 -3.73
CA LEU A 246 16.17 8.13 -2.39
C LEU A 246 14.83 8.52 -1.78
N ALA A 247 14.53 8.05 -0.56
CA ALA A 247 13.28 8.35 0.13
C ALA A 247 13.51 9.35 1.27
N TYR A 248 12.58 10.29 1.43
CA TYR A 248 12.60 11.35 2.43
C TYR A 248 11.25 11.40 3.15
N PHE A 249 11.30 11.33 4.47
CA PHE A 249 10.16 11.50 5.37
C PHE A 249 10.67 11.88 6.76
N HIS A 250 9.81 12.31 7.68
CA HIS A 250 10.26 12.91 8.93
C HIS A 250 10.43 11.91 10.08
N ILE A 251 9.37 11.16 10.40
CA ILE A 251 9.34 10.19 11.51
C ILE A 251 10.07 8.92 11.06
N PRO A 252 11.07 8.43 11.83
CA PRO A 252 11.87 7.28 11.46
C PRO A 252 11.03 6.00 11.41
N LEU A 253 11.42 5.06 10.53
CA LEU A 253 10.85 3.71 10.53
C LEU A 253 11.30 2.91 11.77
N PRO A 254 10.51 1.94 12.25
CA PRO A 254 10.92 1.09 13.38
C PRO A 254 12.25 0.37 13.17
N GLU A 255 12.66 0.13 11.93
CA GLU A 255 13.93 -0.49 11.59
C GLU A 255 15.17 0.31 12.01
N TYR A 256 15.06 1.62 12.25
CA TYR A 256 16.17 2.41 12.80
C TYR A 256 16.59 1.92 14.21
N ALA A 257 15.69 1.25 14.94
CA ALA A 257 16.00 0.65 16.24
C ALA A 257 16.96 -0.55 16.16
N LYS A 258 17.17 -1.13 14.97
CA LYS A 258 18.09 -2.27 14.76
C LYS A 258 19.57 -1.89 14.77
N PHE A 259 19.88 -0.59 14.74
CA PHE A 259 21.26 -0.13 14.74
C PHE A 259 21.81 0.07 16.16
N ASP A 260 23.01 -0.44 16.36
CA ASP A 260 23.85 -0.29 17.53
C ASP A 260 25.20 0.35 17.13
N SER A 261 26.02 0.72 18.10
CA SER A 261 27.27 1.45 17.83
C SER A 261 28.28 0.69 16.94
N SER A 262 28.08 -0.60 16.66
CA SER A 262 28.98 -1.39 15.82
C SER A 262 28.59 -1.39 14.32
N ASN A 263 27.39 -0.92 13.97
CA ASN A 263 26.81 -1.14 12.63
C ASN A 263 26.30 0.14 11.94
N PHE A 264 26.70 1.32 12.40
CA PHE A 264 26.45 2.61 11.76
C PHE A 264 27.67 3.54 11.78
N THR A 265 27.64 4.59 10.97
CA THR A 265 28.57 5.72 11.05
C THR A 265 27.83 6.98 11.53
N GLY A 266 28.42 7.72 12.47
CA GLY A 266 27.83 8.90 13.10
C GLY A 266 27.59 8.67 14.59
N VAL A 267 26.60 9.36 15.17
CA VAL A 267 26.32 9.30 16.61
C VAL A 267 24.82 9.06 16.85
N LYS A 268 24.53 8.15 17.78
CA LYS A 268 23.19 7.89 18.33
C LYS A 268 23.20 8.28 19.81
N GLN A 269 22.48 9.31 20.20
CA GLN A 269 22.48 9.83 21.58
C GLN A 269 21.13 9.73 22.28
N GLU A 270 20.07 9.36 21.56
CA GLU A 270 18.74 9.15 22.13
C GLU A 270 18.08 7.90 21.58
N GLY A 271 16.89 7.59 22.12
CA GLY A 271 16.04 6.52 21.63
C GLY A 271 15.65 6.74 20.16
N ILE A 272 15.02 5.73 19.56
CA ILE A 272 14.43 5.87 18.23
C ILE A 272 12.95 6.17 18.43
N SER A 273 12.53 7.39 18.12
CA SER A 273 11.15 7.86 18.26
C SER A 273 10.31 7.47 17.05
N SER A 274 10.34 6.19 16.67
CA SER A 274 9.51 5.67 15.57
C SER A 274 8.08 5.42 16.01
N ALA A 275 7.18 5.23 15.05
CA ALA A 275 5.87 4.64 15.31
C ALA A 275 6.00 3.30 16.04
N SER A 276 5.07 3.01 16.96
CA SER A 276 4.96 1.68 17.59
C SER A 276 4.49 0.61 16.60
N VAL A 277 3.78 1.03 15.54
CA VAL A 277 3.34 0.18 14.45
C VAL A 277 4.40 0.12 13.36
N ASN A 278 4.88 -1.08 13.07
CA ASN A 278 5.61 -1.34 11.84
C ASN A 278 4.63 -1.57 10.69
N SER A 279 4.46 -0.57 9.84
CA SER A 279 3.54 -0.63 8.70
C SER A 279 4.02 -1.55 7.56
N GLY A 280 5.24 -2.08 7.63
CA GLY A 280 5.87 -2.86 6.57
C GLY A 280 6.53 -2.01 5.48
N PHE A 281 6.57 -0.68 5.61
CA PHE A 281 7.11 0.18 4.56
C PHE A 281 8.59 -0.08 4.25
N PHE A 282 9.43 -0.39 5.24
CA PHE A 282 10.81 -0.79 4.98
C PHE A 282 10.89 -2.04 4.08
N THR A 283 10.03 -3.03 4.33
CA THR A 283 9.93 -4.23 3.47
C THR A 283 9.47 -3.87 2.07
N THR A 284 8.53 -2.92 1.94
CA THR A 284 8.12 -2.36 0.65
C THR A 284 9.30 -1.74 -0.12
N LEU A 285 10.14 -0.94 0.56
CA LEU A 285 11.35 -0.36 -0.03
C LEU A 285 12.33 -1.45 -0.49
N VAL A 286 12.60 -2.47 0.34
CA VAL A 286 13.49 -3.59 -0.01
C VAL A 286 12.95 -4.34 -1.23
N LYS A 287 11.66 -4.67 -1.27
CA LYS A 287 11.03 -5.40 -2.39
C LYS A 287 11.04 -4.60 -3.70
N SER A 288 10.97 -3.27 -3.63
CA SER A 288 11.01 -2.41 -4.82
C SER A 288 12.36 -2.49 -5.56
N GLY A 289 13.46 -2.66 -4.80
CA GLY A 289 14.81 -2.86 -5.32
C GLY A 289 15.52 -1.60 -5.86
N ASP A 290 14.78 -0.52 -6.14
CA ASP A 290 15.35 0.75 -6.61
C ASP A 290 15.87 1.64 -5.49
N VAL A 291 15.23 1.67 -4.31
CA VAL A 291 15.61 2.58 -3.23
C VAL A 291 16.93 2.17 -2.55
N LYS A 292 17.87 3.11 -2.45
CA LYS A 292 19.23 2.89 -1.91
C LYS A 292 19.49 3.60 -0.58
N ALA A 293 18.72 4.65 -0.29
CA ALA A 293 18.80 5.34 0.99
C ALA A 293 17.45 5.96 1.39
N VAL A 294 17.26 6.07 2.70
CA VAL A 294 16.16 6.74 3.38
C VAL A 294 16.78 7.80 4.28
N PHE A 295 16.21 9.01 4.25
CA PHE A 295 16.68 10.15 5.02
C PHE A 295 15.55 10.71 5.89
N THR A 296 15.84 10.91 7.18
CA THR A 296 14.85 11.28 8.21
C THR A 296 15.37 12.35 9.17
N GLY A 297 14.46 13.04 9.88
CA GLY A 297 14.74 13.97 10.98
C GLY A 297 14.26 13.40 12.32
N HIS A 298 13.53 14.21 13.08
CA HIS A 298 12.71 13.86 14.26
C HIS A 298 13.47 13.63 15.57
N ASP A 299 14.51 12.80 15.55
CA ASP A 299 15.40 12.59 16.71
C ASP A 299 16.62 13.50 16.58
N HIS A 300 16.59 14.67 17.22
CA HIS A 300 17.51 15.77 16.95
C HIS A 300 18.97 15.46 17.32
N VAL A 301 19.17 14.59 18.32
CA VAL A 301 20.49 14.16 18.79
C VAL A 301 20.99 12.85 18.22
N ASN A 302 20.26 12.30 17.24
CA ASN A 302 20.70 11.21 16.38
C ASN A 302 21.13 11.74 15.00
N ASP A 303 22.32 11.38 14.53
CA ASP A 303 22.83 11.81 13.22
C ASP A 303 23.54 10.68 12.44
N PHE A 304 23.28 9.44 12.84
CA PHE A 304 23.91 8.26 12.28
C PHE A 304 23.31 7.85 10.93
N CYS A 305 24.08 7.05 10.19
CA CYS A 305 23.56 6.30 9.06
C CYS A 305 24.08 4.85 9.08
N GLY A 306 23.16 3.90 8.93
CA GLY A 306 23.45 2.47 8.95
C GLY A 306 22.82 1.75 7.76
N LYS A 307 23.44 0.65 7.30
CA LYS A 307 22.95 -0.14 6.17
C LYS A 307 22.19 -1.36 6.65
N LEU A 308 20.93 -1.49 6.24
CA LEU A 308 20.08 -2.65 6.52
C LEU A 308 19.52 -3.20 5.21
N THR A 309 19.74 -4.49 4.95
CA THR A 309 19.20 -5.19 3.76
C THR A 309 19.42 -4.41 2.44
N GLY A 310 20.60 -3.82 2.27
CA GLY A 310 20.95 -3.08 1.05
C GLY A 310 20.54 -1.60 1.03
N ILE A 311 19.76 -1.12 2.00
CA ILE A 311 19.27 0.27 2.09
C ILE A 311 19.97 0.99 3.23
N ASN A 312 20.45 2.21 2.99
CA ASN A 312 21.00 3.07 4.03
C ASN A 312 19.86 3.83 4.74
N LEU A 313 19.78 3.73 6.05
CA LEU A 313 18.83 4.45 6.90
C LEU A 313 19.61 5.55 7.63
N CYS A 314 19.40 6.81 7.25
CA CYS A 314 20.21 7.94 7.68
C CYS A 314 19.38 9.01 8.40
N TYR A 315 19.76 9.37 9.63
CA TYR A 315 19.31 10.60 10.27
C TYR A 315 20.08 11.82 9.74
N ALA A 316 19.40 12.96 9.62
CA ALA A 316 20.03 14.23 9.27
C ALA A 316 20.91 14.78 10.41
N GLY A 317 20.45 14.62 11.65
CA GLY A 317 20.88 15.39 12.82
C GLY A 317 20.18 16.75 12.90
N GLY A 318 19.97 17.23 14.13
CA GLY A 318 19.24 18.48 14.38
C GLY A 318 19.93 19.72 13.82
N PHE A 319 19.21 20.46 12.97
CA PHE A 319 19.70 21.68 12.33
C PHE A 319 19.31 22.94 13.12
N GLY A 320 18.06 23.00 13.59
CA GLY A 320 17.47 24.15 14.24
C GLY A 320 18.09 24.48 15.59
N TYR A 321 18.13 25.77 15.94
CA TYR A 321 18.58 26.22 17.24
C TYR A 321 17.44 26.36 18.25
N HIS A 322 16.19 26.52 17.80
CA HIS A 322 15.02 26.40 18.67
C HIS A 322 14.60 24.94 18.91
N ALA A 323 14.97 24.03 18.01
CA ALA A 323 14.86 22.60 18.24
C ALA A 323 15.70 22.19 19.47
N TYR A 324 15.20 21.28 20.31
CA TYR A 324 16.03 20.72 21.39
C TYR A 324 17.31 20.10 20.82
N GLY A 325 18.35 20.02 21.64
CA GLY A 325 19.64 19.51 21.23
C GLY A 325 20.49 19.10 22.43
N LYS A 326 21.81 19.28 22.29
CA LYS A 326 22.75 19.01 23.37
C LYS A 326 23.79 20.12 23.44
N ALA A 327 23.85 20.79 24.58
CA ALA A 327 24.82 21.84 24.83
C ALA A 327 26.25 21.36 24.52
N GLY A 328 27.00 22.15 23.74
CA GLY A 328 28.34 21.78 23.27
C GLY A 328 28.39 20.81 22.08
N TRP A 329 27.25 20.43 21.50
CA TRP A 329 27.17 19.57 20.31
C TRP A 329 26.63 20.37 19.12
N SER A 330 27.51 20.73 18.18
CA SER A 330 27.21 21.69 17.10
C SER A 330 26.05 21.29 16.21
N ARG A 331 25.10 22.17 15.89
CA ARG A 331 24.03 21.88 14.91
C ARG A 331 24.60 21.42 13.57
N ARG A 332 23.85 20.68 12.76
CA ARG A 332 24.39 20.11 11.51
C ARG A 332 23.36 19.96 10.40
N ALA A 333 23.87 19.77 9.19
CA ALA A 333 23.08 19.38 8.04
C ALA A 333 23.73 18.20 7.32
N ARG A 334 22.94 17.41 6.61
CA ARG A 334 23.44 16.31 5.79
C ARG A 334 23.53 16.72 4.33
N VAL A 335 24.64 16.38 3.68
CA VAL A 335 24.85 16.57 2.25
C VAL A 335 24.84 15.20 1.58
N VAL A 336 24.18 15.10 0.44
CA VAL A 336 24.13 13.90 -0.39
C VAL A 336 24.60 14.26 -1.79
N VAL A 337 25.57 13.53 -2.33
CA VAL A 337 26.02 13.66 -3.71
C VAL A 337 25.83 12.34 -4.44
N VAL A 338 25.13 12.42 -5.56
CA VAL A 338 24.95 11.33 -6.50
C VAL A 338 25.82 11.61 -7.71
N SER A 339 26.62 10.62 -8.14
CA SER A 339 27.54 10.77 -9.28
C SER A 339 27.24 9.71 -10.33
N LEU A 340 27.16 10.12 -11.59
CA LEU A 340 27.05 9.24 -12.76
C LEU A 340 28.40 8.58 -13.09
N ASP A 341 28.35 7.42 -13.72
CA ASP A 341 29.54 6.79 -14.31
C ASP A 341 29.80 7.31 -15.74
N LYS A 342 31.01 7.04 -16.24
CA LYS A 342 31.37 7.32 -17.63
C LYS A 342 31.88 6.06 -18.33
N THR A 343 31.50 5.92 -19.60
CA THR A 343 32.13 4.96 -20.51
C THR A 343 33.60 5.32 -20.74
N GLU A 344 34.37 4.36 -21.28
CA GLU A 344 35.72 4.61 -21.79
C GLU A 344 35.75 5.71 -22.87
N SER A 345 34.67 5.84 -23.65
CA SER A 345 34.48 6.91 -24.64
C SER A 345 34.09 8.27 -24.05
N GLY A 346 33.88 8.36 -22.73
CA GLY A 346 33.55 9.59 -22.01
C GLY A 346 32.06 9.95 -21.96
N CYS A 347 31.18 9.08 -22.45
CA CYS A 347 29.73 9.24 -22.39
C CYS A 347 29.21 8.93 -20.97
N TRP A 348 28.22 9.69 -20.50
CA TRP A 348 27.59 9.44 -19.20
C TRP A 348 26.70 8.19 -19.24
N GLU A 349 26.77 7.38 -18.19
CA GLU A 349 25.94 6.17 -17.98
C GLU A 349 25.08 6.29 -16.70
N ASP A 350 24.78 5.15 -16.07
CA ASP A 350 24.00 5.01 -14.84
C ASP A 350 24.72 5.64 -13.63
N VAL A 351 24.02 5.69 -12.49
CA VAL A 351 24.57 6.18 -11.23
C VAL A 351 25.66 5.23 -10.73
N LYS A 352 26.86 5.78 -10.51
CA LYS A 352 28.02 5.07 -9.97
C LYS A 352 27.98 4.97 -8.45
N SER A 353 27.64 6.08 -7.77
CA SER A 353 27.71 6.15 -6.32
C SER A 353 26.76 7.17 -5.72
N VAL A 354 26.30 6.85 -4.51
CA VAL A 354 25.64 7.80 -3.60
C VAL A 354 26.57 7.99 -2.41
N LYS A 355 27.02 9.23 -2.19
CA LYS A 355 27.89 9.63 -1.08
C LYS A 355 27.15 10.58 -0.16
N THR A 356 27.41 10.50 1.14
CA THR A 356 26.84 11.43 2.10
C THR A 356 27.82 11.76 3.23
N TRP A 357 27.74 12.98 3.74
CA TRP A 357 28.47 13.46 4.90
C TRP A 357 27.62 14.49 5.63
N LYS A 358 28.09 14.97 6.79
CA LYS A 358 27.45 16.07 7.51
C LYS A 358 28.35 17.29 7.57
N ARG A 359 27.75 18.46 7.70
CA ARG A 359 28.41 19.75 7.92
C ARG A 359 27.97 20.29 9.26
N LEU A 360 28.93 20.57 10.14
CA LEU A 360 28.69 21.18 11.45
C LEU A 360 28.51 22.69 11.32
N ASP A 361 27.69 23.31 12.16
CA ASP A 361 27.65 24.76 12.34
C ASP A 361 28.80 25.22 13.25
N ASP A 362 30.02 25.03 12.76
CA ASP A 362 31.21 25.69 13.27
C ASP A 362 31.69 26.72 12.25
N GLN A 363 32.77 27.45 12.56
CA GLN A 363 33.27 28.52 11.69
C GLN A 363 33.60 28.03 10.27
N ASN A 364 34.06 26.78 10.13
CA ASN A 364 34.56 26.21 8.87
C ASN A 364 33.57 25.32 8.14
N LEU A 365 32.37 25.14 8.69
CA LEU A 365 31.42 24.13 8.25
C LEU A 365 32.10 22.75 8.15
N THR A 366 32.73 22.30 9.23
CA THR A 366 33.54 21.07 9.23
C THR A 366 32.73 19.89 8.69
N GLY A 367 33.31 19.19 7.71
CA GLY A 367 32.74 17.97 7.14
C GLY A 367 33.09 16.75 7.99
N ILE A 368 32.09 15.97 8.38
CA ILE A 368 32.27 14.75 9.19
C ILE A 368 31.53 13.56 8.59
N ASP A 369 31.92 12.35 9.00
CA ASP A 369 31.22 11.09 8.71
C ASP A 369 30.97 10.85 7.22
N GLY A 370 31.99 11.14 6.40
CA GLY A 370 31.96 10.88 4.97
C GLY A 370 31.80 9.39 4.67
N GLN A 371 30.70 9.05 4.02
CA GLN A 371 30.34 7.69 3.63
C GLN A 371 30.16 7.60 2.12
N SER A 372 30.66 6.52 1.54
CA SER A 372 30.41 6.15 0.15
C SER A 372 29.76 4.78 0.09
N SER A 373 28.58 4.70 -0.53
CA SER A 373 28.03 3.41 -0.95
C SER A 373 28.42 3.17 -2.40
N PRO A 374 29.39 2.28 -2.70
CA PRO A 374 29.53 1.78 -4.05
C PRO A 374 28.21 1.05 -4.37
N LEU A 375 27.45 1.57 -5.33
CA LEU A 375 26.43 0.76 -5.97
C LEU A 375 27.21 -0.38 -6.63
N ILE A 376 26.91 -1.63 -6.29
CA ILE A 376 27.57 -2.77 -6.93
C ILE A 376 27.09 -2.79 -8.37
N VAL A 377 27.80 -2.09 -9.25
CA VAL A 377 27.61 -2.13 -10.69
C VAL A 377 28.55 -3.22 -11.19
N CYS A 378 27.98 -4.36 -11.62
CA CYS A 378 28.73 -5.33 -12.41
C CYS A 378 28.98 -4.75 -13.82
N SER A 379 30.02 -3.93 -13.97
CA SER A 379 30.60 -3.59 -15.27
C SER A 379 31.56 -4.71 -15.69
N GLY A 380 31.23 -5.42 -16.78
CA GLY A 380 32.07 -6.49 -17.30
C GLY A 380 33.24 -5.99 -18.15
N ALA A 381 34.42 -6.59 -17.98
CA ALA A 381 35.45 -6.69 -19.02
C ALA A 381 36.37 -7.91 -18.80
N SER A 382 36.36 -8.80 -19.80
CA SER A 382 37.35 -9.78 -20.28
C SER A 382 38.05 -10.81 -19.36
N ASN A 383 37.84 -12.08 -19.73
CA ASN A 383 38.73 -13.26 -19.64
C ASN A 383 40.05 -13.15 -18.86
N ARG A 384 40.09 -13.78 -17.68
CA ARG A 384 41.01 -14.89 -17.35
C ARG A 384 40.58 -15.54 -16.02
N GLN A 385 40.17 -16.81 -16.07
CA GLN A 385 40.09 -17.64 -14.86
C GLN A 385 41.50 -17.91 -14.31
N PRO A 386 41.63 -18.07 -12.99
CA PRO A 386 41.92 -19.42 -12.49
C PRO A 386 40.90 -19.91 -11.46
N GLN A 387 40.75 -21.23 -11.44
CA GLN A 387 39.83 -22.00 -10.62
C GLN A 387 40.20 -21.94 -9.13
N GLU A 388 39.20 -21.75 -8.29
CA GLU A 388 39.02 -22.61 -7.11
C GLU A 388 37.53 -22.68 -6.73
N LYS A 389 37.07 -23.91 -6.54
CA LYS A 389 35.65 -24.29 -6.42
C LYS A 389 35.16 -24.10 -4.99
N THR A 390 33.96 -23.55 -4.83
CA THR A 390 33.08 -23.93 -3.72
C THR A 390 31.65 -24.21 -4.21
N ARG A 391 31.32 -25.48 -4.06
CA ARG A 391 30.16 -26.29 -4.40
C ARG A 391 28.79 -25.69 -3.97
N TRP A 392 28.12 -24.93 -4.84
CA TRP A 392 26.67 -24.63 -4.73
C TRP A 392 25.91 -24.46 -6.07
N ASN A 393 26.47 -24.89 -7.21
CA ASN A 393 25.85 -24.67 -8.54
C ASN A 393 25.63 -25.93 -9.38
N LEU A 394 24.98 -26.98 -8.83
CA LEU A 394 24.61 -28.16 -9.63
C LEU A 394 23.13 -28.52 -9.69
N PHE A 395 22.22 -27.70 -9.14
CA PHE A 395 20.78 -27.99 -9.17
C PHE A 395 19.89 -27.03 -9.98
N ILE A 396 20.43 -25.94 -10.55
CA ILE A 396 19.57 -24.92 -11.19
C ILE A 396 19.95 -24.61 -12.65
N THR A 397 21.15 -24.97 -13.12
CA THR A 397 21.62 -24.53 -14.45
C THR A 397 21.29 -25.48 -15.61
N ARG A 398 20.99 -26.76 -15.35
CA ARG A 398 20.62 -27.73 -16.40
C ARG A 398 19.19 -27.62 -16.95
N PRO A 399 18.16 -27.20 -16.18
CA PRO A 399 16.81 -27.00 -16.72
C PRO A 399 16.69 -25.74 -17.58
N ILE A 400 17.42 -24.67 -17.24
CA ILE A 400 17.28 -23.33 -17.86
C ILE A 400 17.87 -23.30 -19.28
N ILE A 401 19.01 -23.95 -19.51
CA ILE A 401 19.63 -24.03 -20.86
C ILE A 401 18.76 -24.86 -21.83
N ARG A 402 17.98 -25.82 -21.31
CA ARG A 402 17.03 -26.61 -22.11
C ARG A 402 15.76 -25.81 -22.48
N MET A 403 15.35 -24.83 -21.67
CA MET A 403 14.20 -23.97 -21.95
C MET A 403 14.53 -22.89 -22.99
N GLN A 404 15.72 -22.26 -22.91
CA GLN A 404 16.15 -21.25 -23.88
C GLN A 404 16.30 -21.83 -25.29
N GLN A 405 16.83 -23.06 -25.43
CA GLN A 405 16.93 -23.76 -26.72
C GLN A 405 15.56 -24.17 -27.31
N TYR A 406 14.50 -24.21 -26.50
CA TYR A 406 13.13 -24.46 -26.94
C TYR A 406 12.44 -23.17 -27.42
N GLU A 407 12.65 -22.03 -26.74
CA GLU A 407 12.11 -20.73 -27.15
C GLU A 407 12.72 -20.21 -28.46
N ASP A 408 14.03 -20.42 -28.68
CA ASP A 408 14.70 -20.03 -29.93
C ASP A 408 14.18 -20.84 -31.14
N ARG A 409 13.83 -22.12 -30.94
CA ARG A 409 13.24 -22.97 -31.99
C ARG A 409 11.78 -22.64 -32.28
N ILE A 410 11.03 -22.14 -31.30
CA ILE A 410 9.65 -21.68 -31.46
C ILE A 410 9.63 -20.34 -32.22
N SER A 411 10.57 -19.45 -31.94
CA SER A 411 10.68 -18.14 -32.58
C SER A 411 11.10 -18.24 -34.07
N LEU A 412 12.01 -19.17 -34.41
CA LEU A 412 12.40 -19.44 -35.80
C LEU A 412 11.32 -20.18 -36.62
N ALA A 413 10.43 -20.96 -35.98
CA ALA A 413 9.32 -21.62 -36.66
C ALA A 413 8.13 -20.67 -36.93
N ALA A 414 7.89 -19.70 -36.02
CA ALA A 414 6.85 -18.67 -36.18
C ALA A 414 7.18 -17.70 -37.35
N ALA A 415 8.46 -17.44 -37.63
CA ALA A 415 8.89 -16.62 -38.76
C ALA A 415 8.74 -17.33 -40.14
N ALA A 416 8.56 -18.66 -40.18
CA ALA A 416 8.51 -19.45 -41.42
C ALA A 416 7.09 -19.95 -41.80
N GLY A 417 6.06 -19.58 -41.05
CA GLY A 417 4.65 -19.77 -41.46
C GLY A 417 4.17 -21.22 -41.64
N LYS A 418 4.73 -22.21 -40.92
CA LYS A 418 4.30 -23.63 -40.99
C LYS A 418 3.93 -24.17 -39.61
N HIS A 419 2.66 -24.04 -39.22
CA HIS A 419 2.21 -24.33 -37.85
C HIS A 419 1.68 -25.75 -37.58
N SER A 420 1.32 -26.57 -38.58
CA SER A 420 0.54 -27.80 -38.29
C SER A 420 1.36 -29.09 -38.08
N SER A 421 2.53 -29.26 -38.69
CA SER A 421 3.22 -30.57 -38.68
C SER A 421 4.30 -30.76 -37.59
N PHE A 422 4.75 -29.69 -36.93
CA PHE A 422 5.79 -29.77 -35.91
C PHE A 422 5.26 -30.20 -34.53
N PHE A 423 4.07 -29.69 -34.13
CA PHE A 423 3.45 -29.99 -32.84
C PHE A 423 2.98 -31.45 -32.69
N ALA A 424 2.78 -32.17 -33.80
CA ALA A 424 2.46 -33.60 -33.77
C ALA A 424 3.69 -34.47 -33.45
N ARG A 425 4.87 -34.09 -33.97
CA ARG A 425 6.12 -34.85 -33.75
C ARG A 425 6.68 -34.68 -32.33
N VAL A 426 6.49 -33.53 -31.70
CA VAL A 426 6.94 -33.27 -30.32
C VAL A 426 6.11 -34.07 -29.29
N ARG A 427 4.80 -34.23 -29.52
CA ARG A 427 3.92 -35.03 -28.62
C ARG A 427 4.25 -36.52 -28.64
N SER A 428 4.62 -37.07 -29.80
CA SER A 428 4.93 -38.50 -29.91
C SER A 428 6.22 -38.88 -29.17
N ALA A 429 7.23 -38.01 -29.17
CA ALA A 429 8.52 -38.29 -28.51
C ALA A 429 8.47 -38.22 -26.98
N MET A 430 7.51 -37.49 -26.41
CA MET A 430 7.33 -37.43 -24.95
C MET A 430 6.52 -38.61 -24.38
N ALA A 431 5.65 -39.23 -25.18
CA ALA A 431 4.83 -40.37 -24.74
C ALA A 431 5.66 -41.66 -24.57
N GLU A 432 6.70 -41.88 -25.37
CA GLU A 432 7.51 -43.11 -25.31
C GLU A 432 8.49 -43.16 -24.13
N GLY A 433 8.89 -42.00 -23.60
CA GLY A 433 9.85 -41.92 -22.48
C GLY A 433 9.25 -42.24 -21.10
N MET A 434 7.93 -42.10 -20.95
CA MET A 434 7.27 -42.12 -19.63
C MET A 434 6.71 -43.50 -19.23
N MET A 435 6.63 -44.46 -20.17
CA MET A 435 6.03 -45.79 -19.96
C MET A 435 6.98 -46.88 -19.43
N ARG A 436 8.23 -46.56 -19.06
CA ARG A 436 9.22 -47.60 -18.66
C ARG A 436 9.48 -47.78 -17.15
N ASN A 437 8.86 -47.01 -16.25
CA ASN A 437 9.31 -46.96 -14.83
C ASN A 437 8.28 -47.30 -13.75
N LEU A 438 7.15 -47.94 -14.06
CA LEU A 438 6.18 -48.35 -13.02
C LEU A 438 5.76 -49.82 -13.17
N SER A 439 6.56 -50.73 -12.62
CA SER A 439 6.15 -52.10 -12.30
C SER A 439 7.02 -52.67 -11.16
N ALA A 440 6.46 -52.78 -9.94
CA ALA A 440 6.75 -53.77 -8.88
C ALA A 440 6.08 -53.35 -7.55
N SER A 441 4.92 -53.92 -7.15
CA SER A 441 4.70 -55.09 -6.25
C SER A 441 5.08 -54.85 -4.75
N HIS A 442 4.36 -55.26 -3.68
CA HIS A 442 3.23 -56.17 -3.39
C HIS A 442 2.72 -55.98 -1.92
N SER A 443 1.66 -56.72 -1.54
CA SER A 443 0.71 -56.54 -0.41
C SER A 443 0.78 -57.61 0.74
N PHE A 444 -0.04 -57.42 1.80
CA PHE A 444 -0.55 -58.35 2.88
C PHE A 444 0.36 -58.71 4.09
N GLY A 445 -0.07 -58.93 5.35
CA GLY A 445 -1.36 -58.95 6.09
C GLY A 445 -1.25 -59.67 7.49
N LEU A 446 -2.26 -59.47 8.38
CA LEU A 446 -2.75 -60.26 9.56
C LEU A 446 -2.12 -60.25 11.00
N PHE A 447 -2.87 -59.66 11.95
CA PHE A 447 -3.64 -60.20 13.12
C PHE A 447 -3.09 -61.12 14.28
N VAL A 448 -3.54 -60.77 15.51
CA VAL A 448 -3.96 -61.53 16.75
C VAL A 448 -3.07 -61.68 18.03
N THR A 449 -3.68 -61.28 19.18
CA THR A 449 -3.68 -61.78 20.59
C THR A 449 -2.60 -61.47 21.65
N SER A 450 -3.07 -61.00 22.82
CA SER A 450 -2.50 -60.94 24.20
C SER A 450 -2.66 -62.32 24.95
N PRO A 451 -2.43 -62.55 26.30
CA PRO A 451 -2.16 -61.63 27.44
C PRO A 451 -1.29 -62.16 28.66
N ILE A 452 -1.26 -61.38 29.77
CA ILE A 452 -1.10 -61.68 31.24
C ILE A 452 0.29 -62.00 31.87
N PHE A 453 0.76 -61.17 32.83
CA PHE A 453 1.00 -61.47 34.28
C PHE A 453 1.78 -60.34 35.04
N CYS A 454 1.29 -60.00 36.25
CA CYS A 454 1.91 -59.20 37.35
C CYS A 454 2.27 -60.18 38.52
N PRO A 455 3.04 -59.87 39.61
CA PRO A 455 3.10 -58.59 40.35
C PRO A 455 4.40 -58.19 41.15
N ASN A 456 4.34 -56.98 41.75
CA ASN A 456 4.95 -56.43 43.00
C ASN A 456 6.48 -56.18 43.16
N ASN A 457 6.89 -54.90 43.19
CA ASN A 457 7.30 -54.13 44.41
C ASN A 457 7.88 -52.73 44.06
N LEU A 458 7.50 -51.72 44.86
CA LEU A 458 7.87 -50.28 44.84
C LEU A 458 9.38 -50.01 45.17
N PRO A 459 9.95 -48.78 45.03
CA PRO A 459 9.31 -47.45 44.96
C PRO A 459 9.82 -46.47 43.88
N ALA A 460 9.15 -45.31 43.85
CA ALA A 460 9.16 -44.26 42.85
C ALA A 460 10.50 -43.53 42.63
N ILE A 461 10.85 -43.31 41.36
CA ILE A 461 11.63 -42.18 40.88
C ILE A 461 10.99 -41.68 39.57
N THR A 462 10.68 -40.39 39.55
CA THR A 462 10.04 -39.63 38.47
C THR A 462 10.91 -39.59 37.22
N LEU A 463 10.43 -40.18 36.12
CA LEU A 463 11.06 -40.11 34.80
C LEU A 463 10.20 -39.30 33.83
N SER A 464 10.80 -38.21 33.34
CA SER A 464 10.40 -37.44 32.16
C SER A 464 10.18 -38.36 30.96
N SER A 465 8.96 -38.39 30.41
CA SER A 465 8.66 -39.06 29.16
C SER A 465 8.31 -38.06 28.05
N ARG A 466 9.18 -38.03 27.04
CA ARG A 466 8.91 -37.45 25.72
C ARG A 466 7.71 -38.17 25.10
N SER A 467 6.62 -37.46 24.89
CA SER A 467 5.50 -37.90 24.05
C SER A 467 5.70 -37.40 22.62
N SER A 468 5.85 -38.34 21.69
CA SER A 468 5.82 -38.11 20.25
C SER A 468 4.41 -37.69 19.81
N ARG A 469 4.25 -36.40 19.48
CA ARG A 469 3.04 -35.95 18.79
C ARG A 469 3.07 -36.45 17.35
N ARG A 470 2.13 -37.35 17.03
CA ARG A 470 1.72 -37.62 15.66
C ARG A 470 1.28 -36.29 15.05
N SER A 471 1.92 -35.90 13.96
CA SER A 471 1.54 -34.76 13.13
C SER A 471 0.21 -35.09 12.43
N SER A 472 -0.82 -34.30 12.71
CA SER A 472 -2.04 -34.22 11.91
C SER A 472 -1.69 -33.84 10.47
N PRO A 473 -2.40 -34.35 9.45
CA PRO A 473 -2.16 -33.92 8.08
C PRO A 473 -2.52 -32.43 7.97
N SER A 474 -1.57 -31.62 7.52
CA SER A 474 -1.78 -30.20 7.25
C SER A 474 -2.83 -30.06 6.15
N ILE A 475 -4.01 -29.54 6.49
CA ILE A 475 -4.98 -29.09 5.49
C ILE A 475 -4.31 -27.90 4.77
N GLN A 476 -3.84 -28.11 3.54
CA GLN A 476 -3.41 -27.02 2.66
C GLN A 476 -4.67 -26.29 2.19
N CYS A 477 -4.88 -25.08 2.69
CA CYS A 477 -5.99 -24.22 2.26
C CYS A 477 -5.52 -23.30 1.12
N ALA A 478 -6.09 -23.49 -0.08
CA ALA A 478 -6.06 -22.50 -1.15
C ALA A 478 -7.26 -21.57 -1.02
N VAL A 479 -6.99 -20.28 -0.93
CA VAL A 479 -8.03 -19.24 -0.97
C VAL A 479 -8.62 -19.17 -2.36
N GLN A 480 -9.95 -19.11 -2.44
CA GLN A 480 -10.70 -19.07 -3.69
C GLN A 480 -11.41 -17.73 -3.86
N PHE A 481 -11.38 -17.23 -5.10
CA PHE A 481 -12.36 -16.26 -5.56
C PHE A 481 -13.73 -16.95 -5.77
N ARG A 482 -14.76 -16.43 -5.11
CA ARG A 482 -16.16 -16.85 -5.17
C ARG A 482 -16.98 -15.76 -5.86
N PRO A 483 -17.43 -15.97 -7.12
CA PRO A 483 -18.11 -14.91 -7.87
C PRO A 483 -19.50 -14.61 -7.31
N CYS A 484 -20.05 -13.43 -7.60
CA CYS A 484 -21.40 -13.06 -7.18
C CYS A 484 -22.30 -12.61 -8.34
N ILE A 485 -23.61 -12.74 -8.14
CA ILE A 485 -24.67 -12.21 -9.00
C ILE A 485 -25.78 -11.66 -8.09
N ASP A 486 -25.83 -10.35 -7.90
CA ASP A 486 -26.89 -9.71 -7.12
C ASP A 486 -28.03 -9.29 -8.04
N ILE A 487 -29.25 -9.71 -7.72
CA ILE A 487 -30.43 -9.55 -8.57
C ILE A 487 -31.45 -8.65 -7.88
N HIS A 488 -31.91 -7.63 -8.60
CA HIS A 488 -32.99 -6.76 -8.15
C HIS A 488 -33.92 -6.40 -9.31
N LYS A 489 -35.23 -6.64 -9.15
CA LYS A 489 -36.27 -6.43 -10.18
C LYS A 489 -35.92 -7.14 -11.50
N GLY A 490 -35.40 -8.38 -11.42
CA GLY A 490 -35.01 -9.20 -12.58
C GLY A 490 -33.75 -8.78 -13.32
N LYS A 491 -32.95 -7.86 -12.76
CA LYS A 491 -31.68 -7.40 -13.36
C LYS A 491 -30.51 -7.64 -12.42
N VAL A 492 -29.35 -7.91 -13.01
CA VAL A 492 -28.08 -7.98 -12.28
C VAL A 492 -27.64 -6.56 -11.95
N LYS A 493 -27.51 -6.26 -10.66
CA LYS A 493 -27.11 -4.95 -10.15
C LYS A 493 -25.97 -5.08 -9.17
N GLN A 494 -25.27 -3.98 -8.94
CA GLN A 494 -24.37 -3.82 -7.81
C GLN A 494 -24.83 -2.61 -7.02
N ILE A 495 -25.09 -2.78 -5.73
CA ILE A 495 -25.65 -1.74 -4.86
C ILE A 495 -24.67 -1.35 -3.75
N VAL A 496 -24.84 -0.14 -3.20
CA VAL A 496 -24.14 0.28 -1.98
C VAL A 496 -24.91 -0.23 -0.77
N GLY A 497 -24.27 -1.05 0.06
CA GLY A 497 -25.01 -1.91 0.98
C GLY A 497 -25.92 -1.19 1.98
N SER A 498 -25.53 -0.01 2.46
CA SER A 498 -26.29 0.77 3.45
C SER A 498 -27.46 1.59 2.88
N THR A 499 -27.87 1.38 1.63
CA THR A 499 -28.89 2.22 0.95
C THR A 499 -30.23 1.51 0.69
N LEU A 500 -30.33 0.24 1.07
CA LEU A 500 -31.59 -0.50 1.07
C LEU A 500 -32.46 -0.04 2.26
N GLN A 501 -33.67 0.45 1.98
CA GLN A 501 -34.65 0.80 3.00
C GLN A 501 -35.90 -0.10 2.93
N ASP A 502 -36.37 -0.53 4.09
CA ASP A 502 -37.66 -1.18 4.27
C ASP A 502 -38.76 -0.12 4.33
N LEU A 503 -39.42 0.19 3.21
CA LEU A 503 -40.74 0.81 3.29
C LEU A 503 -41.80 -0.28 3.11
N LYS A 504 -42.50 -0.58 4.21
CA LYS A 504 -43.82 -1.19 4.16
C LYS A 504 -44.74 -0.24 3.39
N GLY A 505 -44.87 -0.46 2.09
CA GLY A 505 -45.78 0.27 1.20
C GLY A 505 -45.07 1.02 0.08
N GLY A 506 -44.93 0.34 -1.07
CA GLY A 506 -45.10 0.91 -2.41
C GLY A 506 -44.13 1.94 -2.99
N ASP A 507 -43.52 2.82 -2.19
CA ASP A 507 -42.81 4.03 -2.68
C ASP A 507 -41.43 4.24 -2.01
N GLY A 508 -40.65 3.17 -1.87
CA GLY A 508 -39.25 3.25 -1.41
C GLY A 508 -38.31 3.77 -2.49
N SER A 509 -37.50 4.77 -2.15
CA SER A 509 -36.40 5.26 -2.99
C SER A 509 -35.53 4.09 -3.46
N ASP A 510 -35.24 4.00 -4.76
CA ASP A 510 -34.38 2.95 -5.32
C ASP A 510 -33.01 2.94 -4.61
N PRO A 511 -32.45 1.75 -4.31
CA PRO A 511 -31.14 1.65 -3.69
C PRO A 511 -30.07 2.32 -4.57
N VAL A 512 -29.07 2.92 -3.94
CA VAL A 512 -27.95 3.53 -4.67
C VAL A 512 -27.22 2.43 -5.42
N THR A 513 -27.36 2.47 -6.74
CA THR A 513 -26.86 1.47 -7.66
C THR A 513 -25.50 1.92 -8.19
N ASN A 514 -24.45 1.16 -7.88
CA ASN A 514 -23.12 1.34 -8.45
C ASN A 514 -23.08 0.95 -9.93
N PHE A 515 -23.86 -0.08 -10.30
CA PHE A 515 -23.92 -0.61 -11.65
C PHE A 515 -25.21 -1.38 -11.89
N GLU A 516 -25.79 -1.23 -13.09
CA GLU A 516 -26.85 -2.09 -13.61
C GLU A 516 -26.34 -2.71 -14.90
N SER A 517 -26.40 -4.03 -15.00
CA SER A 517 -25.87 -4.77 -16.14
C SER A 517 -26.90 -4.91 -17.26
N ASP A 518 -26.44 -4.77 -18.51
CA ASP A 518 -27.21 -5.16 -19.70
C ASP A 518 -27.20 -6.68 -19.95
N LYS A 519 -26.25 -7.41 -19.35
CA LYS A 519 -26.18 -8.88 -19.38
C LYS A 519 -27.12 -9.52 -18.38
N SER A 520 -27.70 -10.66 -18.77
CA SER A 520 -28.54 -11.52 -17.94
C SER A 520 -27.75 -12.28 -16.87
N ALA A 521 -28.46 -12.79 -15.86
CA ALA A 521 -27.86 -13.62 -14.81
C ALA A 521 -27.28 -14.94 -15.37
N ALA A 522 -27.92 -15.53 -16.38
CA ALA A 522 -27.43 -16.71 -17.10
C ALA A 522 -26.09 -16.46 -17.83
N GLU A 523 -25.90 -15.25 -18.39
CA GLU A 523 -24.64 -14.90 -19.06
C GLU A 523 -23.46 -14.83 -18.08
N TYR A 524 -23.66 -14.24 -16.89
CA TYR A 524 -22.63 -14.26 -15.84
C TYR A 524 -22.37 -15.67 -15.33
N ALA A 525 -23.42 -16.47 -15.08
CA ALA A 525 -23.26 -17.86 -14.67
C ALA A 525 -22.49 -18.70 -15.72
N THR A 526 -22.74 -18.47 -17.01
CA THR A 526 -22.03 -19.12 -18.11
C THR A 526 -20.56 -18.70 -18.16
N LEU A 527 -20.26 -17.41 -17.95
CA LEU A 527 -18.89 -16.91 -17.82
C LEU A 527 -18.16 -17.63 -16.68
N TYR A 528 -18.75 -17.65 -15.49
CA TYR A 528 -18.16 -18.29 -14.31
C TYR A 528 -17.97 -19.79 -14.48
N ARG A 529 -18.88 -20.45 -15.20
CA ARG A 529 -18.75 -21.85 -15.60
C ARG A 529 -17.59 -22.09 -16.55
N GLY A 530 -17.40 -21.19 -17.53
CA GLY A 530 -16.27 -21.24 -18.47
C GLY A 530 -14.92 -21.20 -17.76
N ASP A 531 -14.83 -20.42 -16.68
CA ASP A 531 -13.62 -20.27 -15.87
C ASP A 531 -13.52 -21.25 -14.69
N GLY A 532 -14.50 -22.15 -14.52
CA GLY A 532 -14.50 -23.19 -13.49
C GLY A 532 -14.62 -22.65 -12.05
N LEU A 533 -15.29 -21.51 -11.87
CA LEU A 533 -15.49 -20.88 -10.56
C LEU A 533 -16.75 -21.43 -9.87
N THR A 534 -16.58 -22.16 -8.76
CA THR A 534 -17.70 -22.76 -8.00
C THR A 534 -17.91 -22.12 -6.62
N GLY A 535 -19.10 -22.31 -6.06
CA GLY A 535 -19.49 -21.75 -4.76
C GLY A 535 -19.67 -20.22 -4.77
N GLY A 536 -19.82 -19.63 -5.95
CA GLY A 536 -20.29 -18.26 -6.07
C GLY A 536 -21.78 -18.13 -5.72
N HIS A 537 -22.22 -16.96 -5.29
CA HIS A 537 -23.60 -16.76 -4.83
C HIS A 537 -24.45 -15.92 -5.78
N VAL A 538 -25.72 -16.29 -5.86
CA VAL A 538 -26.80 -15.54 -6.52
C VAL A 538 -27.74 -15.02 -5.44
N ILE A 539 -27.78 -13.70 -5.24
CA ILE A 539 -28.56 -13.09 -4.15
C ILE A 539 -29.74 -12.31 -4.72
N MET A 540 -30.95 -12.73 -4.37
CA MET A 540 -32.17 -11.99 -4.67
C MET A 540 -32.39 -10.90 -3.60
N LEU A 541 -32.24 -9.64 -4.00
CA LEU A 541 -32.42 -8.48 -3.10
C LEU A 541 -33.90 -8.11 -2.89
N GLY A 542 -34.80 -8.71 -3.68
CA GLY A 542 -36.26 -8.57 -3.56
C GLY A 542 -36.96 -9.91 -3.78
N ALA A 543 -38.16 -10.04 -3.20
CA ALA A 543 -38.99 -11.25 -3.32
C ALA A 543 -39.87 -11.24 -4.59
N ASP A 544 -39.54 -10.40 -5.58
CA ASP A 544 -40.36 -10.25 -6.78
C ASP A 544 -40.19 -11.44 -7.75
N PRO A 545 -41.23 -11.80 -8.53
CA PRO A 545 -41.17 -12.93 -9.45
C PRO A 545 -40.07 -12.81 -10.51
N LEU A 546 -39.71 -11.59 -10.92
CA LEU A 546 -38.67 -11.38 -11.93
C LEU A 546 -37.29 -11.73 -11.36
N SER A 547 -36.98 -11.29 -10.14
CA SER A 547 -35.74 -11.65 -9.46
C SER A 547 -35.63 -13.17 -9.24
N LYS A 548 -36.74 -13.84 -8.91
CA LYS A 548 -36.77 -15.30 -8.83
C LYS A 548 -36.49 -15.96 -10.18
N ALA A 549 -37.13 -15.50 -11.26
CA ALA A 549 -36.90 -16.04 -12.60
C ALA A 549 -35.44 -15.90 -13.04
N SER A 550 -34.84 -14.72 -12.84
CA SER A 550 -33.42 -14.49 -13.17
C SER A 550 -32.47 -15.32 -12.31
N ALA A 551 -32.79 -15.58 -11.04
CA ALA A 551 -31.99 -16.47 -10.21
C ALA A 551 -32.01 -17.90 -10.76
N LEU A 552 -33.20 -18.41 -11.15
CA LEU A 552 -33.33 -19.73 -11.77
C LEU A 552 -32.55 -19.83 -13.10
N GLU A 553 -32.58 -18.79 -13.93
CA GLU A 553 -31.79 -18.73 -15.16
C GLU A 553 -30.27 -18.91 -14.90
N ALA A 554 -29.73 -18.28 -13.85
CA ALA A 554 -28.34 -18.46 -13.46
C ALA A 554 -28.04 -19.89 -12.98
N LEU A 555 -28.94 -20.47 -12.17
CA LEU A 555 -28.79 -21.84 -11.68
C LEU A 555 -28.84 -22.87 -12.82
N HIS A 556 -29.73 -22.68 -13.80
CA HIS A 556 -29.81 -23.53 -14.99
C HIS A 556 -28.60 -23.41 -15.90
N ALA A 557 -28.00 -22.22 -16.01
CA ALA A 557 -26.80 -22.00 -16.80
C ALA A 557 -25.55 -22.67 -16.18
N TYR A 558 -25.50 -22.75 -14.84
CA TYR A 558 -24.42 -23.46 -14.12
C TYR A 558 -24.95 -24.38 -13.00
N PRO A 559 -25.56 -25.53 -13.35
CA PRO A 559 -26.10 -26.46 -12.35
C PRO A 559 -25.00 -27.01 -11.44
N GLY A 560 -25.24 -26.94 -10.13
CA GLY A 560 -24.29 -27.32 -9.09
C GLY A 560 -23.09 -26.39 -8.93
N GLY A 561 -23.01 -25.28 -9.69
CA GLY A 561 -21.90 -24.34 -9.64
C GLY A 561 -22.10 -23.20 -8.64
N LEU A 562 -23.34 -22.74 -8.48
CA LEU A 562 -23.69 -21.54 -7.71
C LEU A 562 -24.57 -21.86 -6.49
N GLN A 563 -24.52 -20.98 -5.50
CA GLN A 563 -25.34 -20.98 -4.28
C GLN A 563 -26.42 -19.91 -4.44
N VAL A 564 -27.59 -20.05 -3.81
CA VAL A 564 -28.69 -19.07 -3.95
C VAL A 564 -29.23 -18.58 -2.61
N GLY A 565 -29.43 -17.27 -2.49
CA GLY A 565 -29.95 -16.60 -1.30
C GLY A 565 -31.01 -15.55 -1.62
N GLY A 566 -31.68 -15.06 -0.58
CA GLY A 566 -32.75 -14.06 -0.68
C GLY A 566 -34.14 -14.68 -0.50
N GLY A 567 -34.72 -14.53 0.71
CA GLY A 567 -36.05 -15.06 1.00
C GLY A 567 -36.15 -16.58 1.12
N ILE A 568 -35.03 -17.28 1.29
CA ILE A 568 -35.00 -18.73 1.49
C ILE A 568 -35.61 -19.10 2.84
N ASN A 569 -36.46 -20.13 2.86
CA ASN A 569 -37.12 -20.69 4.04
C ASN A 569 -37.39 -22.20 3.86
N ALA A 570 -37.95 -22.85 4.89
CA ALA A 570 -38.25 -24.28 4.85
C ALA A 570 -39.16 -24.69 3.67
N ASP A 571 -40.08 -23.82 3.25
CA ASP A 571 -41.06 -24.15 2.20
C ASP A 571 -40.46 -24.12 0.79
N ASN A 572 -39.40 -23.33 0.56
CA ASN A 572 -38.86 -23.11 -0.78
C ASN A 572 -37.44 -23.64 -1.00
N CYS A 573 -36.69 -23.95 0.07
CA CYS A 573 -35.27 -24.30 -0.02
C CYS A 573 -35.01 -25.51 -0.93
N LEU A 574 -35.81 -26.57 -0.82
CA LEU A 574 -35.62 -27.79 -1.62
C LEU A 574 -35.79 -27.53 -3.12
N SER A 575 -36.78 -26.72 -3.50
CA SER A 575 -37.03 -26.38 -4.91
C SER A 575 -35.80 -25.73 -5.55
N TYR A 576 -35.09 -24.84 -4.85
CA TYR A 576 -33.89 -24.24 -5.42
C TYR A 576 -32.73 -25.22 -5.61
N ILE A 577 -32.59 -26.21 -4.72
CA ILE A 577 -31.62 -27.30 -4.89
C ILE A 577 -31.98 -28.15 -6.12
N GLU A 578 -33.26 -28.47 -6.31
CA GLU A 578 -33.76 -29.22 -7.47
C GLU A 578 -33.55 -28.46 -8.79
N GLU A 579 -33.66 -27.13 -8.75
CA GLU A 579 -33.41 -26.24 -9.89
C GLU A 579 -31.91 -26.00 -10.16
N GLY A 580 -31.01 -26.68 -9.44
CA GLY A 580 -29.58 -26.71 -9.73
C GLY A 580 -28.71 -25.84 -8.84
N ALA A 581 -29.23 -25.28 -7.74
CA ALA A 581 -28.37 -24.69 -6.72
C ALA A 581 -27.50 -25.77 -6.04
N SER A 582 -26.21 -25.46 -5.86
CA SER A 582 -25.33 -26.29 -5.04
C SER A 582 -25.73 -26.23 -3.56
N HIS A 583 -26.08 -25.04 -3.08
CA HIS A 583 -26.48 -24.74 -1.71
C HIS A 583 -27.55 -23.66 -1.70
N VAL A 584 -28.30 -23.63 -0.61
CA VAL A 584 -29.15 -22.48 -0.25
C VAL A 584 -28.49 -21.65 0.85
N ILE A 585 -28.60 -20.33 0.74
CA ILE A 585 -28.05 -19.35 1.68
C ILE A 585 -29.20 -18.77 2.52
N VAL A 586 -29.06 -18.82 3.84
CA VAL A 586 -30.11 -18.38 4.78
C VAL A 586 -29.58 -17.39 5.81
N THR A 587 -30.36 -16.32 6.02
CA THR A 587 -30.08 -15.24 6.99
C THR A 587 -31.31 -15.00 7.88
N SER A 588 -32.23 -14.11 7.46
CA SER A 588 -33.34 -13.60 8.28
C SER A 588 -34.40 -14.63 8.68
N TYR A 589 -34.48 -15.77 7.98
CA TYR A 589 -35.39 -16.85 8.38
C TYR A 589 -34.93 -17.51 9.69
N VAL A 590 -33.62 -17.69 9.87
CA VAL A 590 -32.99 -18.26 11.08
C VAL A 590 -32.78 -17.19 12.15
N PHE A 591 -32.36 -15.99 11.75
CA PHE A 591 -32.15 -14.86 12.67
C PHE A 591 -33.39 -13.95 12.66
N ASN A 592 -34.39 -14.30 13.46
CA ASN A 592 -35.65 -13.56 13.55
C ASN A 592 -35.76 -12.80 14.87
N ASP A 593 -36.25 -11.55 14.83
CA ASP A 593 -36.41 -10.70 16.02
C ASP A 593 -35.16 -10.52 16.88
N GLY A 594 -34.00 -10.51 16.21
CA GLY A 594 -32.70 -10.33 16.85
C GLY A 594 -32.21 -11.58 17.60
N GLN A 595 -32.93 -12.70 17.49
CA GLN A 595 -32.57 -13.98 18.10
C GLN A 595 -32.39 -15.06 17.03
N MET A 596 -31.62 -16.08 17.38
CA MET A 596 -31.43 -17.26 16.54
C MET A 596 -32.50 -18.31 16.85
N ASP A 597 -33.32 -18.64 15.85
CA ASP A 597 -34.32 -19.69 15.92
C ASP A 597 -33.70 -21.04 15.53
N ILE A 598 -33.31 -21.81 16.56
CA ILE A 598 -32.69 -23.13 16.39
C ILE A 598 -33.68 -24.13 15.78
N GLY A 599 -35.00 -23.96 15.98
CA GLY A 599 -36.02 -24.84 15.40
C GLY A 599 -36.00 -24.73 13.88
N ARG A 600 -36.11 -23.51 13.36
CA ARG A 600 -36.03 -23.23 11.93
C ARG A 600 -34.72 -23.68 11.28
N LEU A 601 -33.61 -23.53 11.99
CA LEU A 601 -32.31 -24.02 11.53
C LEU A 601 -32.29 -25.54 11.38
N LYS A 602 -32.83 -26.26 12.37
CA LYS A 602 -32.94 -27.73 12.33
C LYS A 602 -33.87 -28.20 11.21
N ASP A 603 -34.98 -27.50 10.99
CA ASP A 603 -35.93 -27.82 9.92
C ASP A 603 -35.25 -27.72 8.55
N LEU A 604 -34.48 -26.65 8.30
CA LEU A 604 -33.69 -26.51 7.07
C LEU A 604 -32.69 -27.65 6.88
N VAL A 605 -31.94 -27.99 7.93
CA VAL A 605 -30.98 -29.10 7.89
C VAL A 605 -31.67 -30.44 7.63
N GLN A 606 -32.87 -30.65 8.17
CA GLN A 606 -33.66 -31.86 7.90
C GLN A 606 -34.10 -31.95 6.43
N ILE A 607 -34.42 -30.82 5.80
CA ILE A 607 -34.93 -30.78 4.43
C ILE A 607 -33.80 -30.91 3.39
N VAL A 608 -32.78 -30.04 3.45
CA VAL A 608 -31.74 -29.98 2.41
C VAL A 608 -30.43 -30.69 2.79
N GLY A 609 -30.24 -30.95 4.09
CA GLY A 609 -28.98 -31.42 4.67
C GLY A 609 -28.02 -30.27 4.95
N LYS A 610 -27.20 -30.40 6.00
CA LYS A 610 -26.20 -29.37 6.34
C LYS A 610 -25.19 -29.12 5.21
N GLU A 611 -24.85 -30.17 4.46
CA GLU A 611 -23.92 -30.18 3.32
C GLU A 611 -24.42 -29.35 2.11
N ARG A 612 -25.64 -28.79 2.19
CA ARG A 612 -26.24 -27.92 1.18
C ARG A 612 -26.79 -26.62 1.77
N LEU A 613 -26.40 -26.29 3.00
CA LEU A 613 -26.83 -25.10 3.71
C LEU A 613 -25.64 -24.18 3.97
N VAL A 614 -25.77 -22.93 3.53
CA VAL A 614 -24.86 -21.83 3.86
C VAL A 614 -25.56 -20.88 4.81
N LEU A 615 -24.90 -20.52 5.91
CA LEU A 615 -25.41 -19.50 6.81
C LEU A 615 -24.73 -18.17 6.49
N ASP A 616 -25.54 -17.17 6.17
CA ASP A 616 -25.06 -15.81 6.02
C ASP A 616 -25.06 -15.12 7.38
N LEU A 617 -23.85 -14.75 7.84
CA LEU A 617 -23.58 -14.13 9.13
C LEU A 617 -23.15 -12.66 8.95
N SER A 618 -23.71 -11.98 7.94
CA SER A 618 -23.56 -10.54 7.72
C SER A 618 -23.56 -9.76 9.03
N CYS A 619 -22.52 -8.97 9.27
CA CYS A 619 -22.30 -8.37 10.58
C CYS A 619 -21.81 -6.91 10.52
N ARG A 620 -22.06 -6.20 11.61
CA ARG A 620 -21.58 -4.83 11.85
C ARG A 620 -20.85 -4.75 13.17
N LYS A 621 -19.90 -3.82 13.27
CA LYS A 621 -19.16 -3.63 14.51
C LYS A 621 -19.99 -2.83 15.51
N LYS A 622 -20.24 -3.41 16.69
CA LYS A 622 -20.95 -2.80 17.81
C LYS A 622 -20.17 -3.09 19.10
N ASP A 623 -19.78 -2.04 19.81
CA ASP A 623 -19.06 -2.12 21.09
C ASP A 623 -17.79 -2.99 21.04
N GLY A 624 -17.05 -2.90 19.93
CA GLY A 624 -15.82 -3.67 19.71
C GLY A 624 -16.02 -5.13 19.31
N LYS A 625 -17.27 -5.58 19.11
CA LYS A 625 -17.61 -6.94 18.65
C LYS A 625 -18.41 -6.89 17.35
N TYR A 626 -18.44 -8.00 16.61
CA TYR A 626 -19.24 -8.12 15.39
C TYR A 626 -20.58 -8.75 15.71
N ALA A 627 -21.66 -7.97 15.62
CA ALA A 627 -23.01 -8.45 15.81
C ALA A 627 -23.63 -8.79 14.45
N ILE A 628 -24.30 -9.94 14.35
CA ILE A 628 -25.03 -10.33 13.15
C ILE A 628 -26.20 -9.35 12.96
N VAL A 629 -26.38 -8.86 11.74
CA VAL A 629 -27.44 -7.92 11.38
C VAL A 629 -28.37 -8.53 10.33
N THR A 630 -29.67 -8.31 10.51
CA THR A 630 -30.73 -8.80 9.64
C THR A 630 -31.56 -7.65 9.09
N ASP A 631 -32.63 -7.96 8.35
CA ASP A 631 -33.51 -6.96 7.73
C ASP A 631 -32.71 -5.95 6.88
N ARG A 632 -32.00 -6.46 5.87
CA ARG A 632 -31.11 -5.68 4.99
C ARG A 632 -30.09 -4.85 5.79
N TRP A 633 -29.52 -5.50 6.80
CA TRP A 633 -28.48 -5.01 7.70
C TRP A 633 -28.90 -3.85 8.63
N GLN A 634 -30.19 -3.66 8.83
CA GLN A 634 -30.73 -2.59 9.67
C GLN A 634 -30.94 -3.03 11.12
N LYS A 635 -31.29 -4.30 11.35
CA LYS A 635 -31.63 -4.82 12.68
C LYS A 635 -30.47 -5.61 13.27
N PHE A 636 -29.91 -5.13 14.37
CA PHE A 636 -28.92 -5.89 15.14
C PHE A 636 -29.58 -7.07 15.85
N SER A 637 -28.93 -8.23 15.79
CA SER A 637 -29.23 -9.36 16.66
C SER A 637 -28.37 -9.33 17.93
N ASP A 638 -28.77 -10.12 18.93
CA ASP A 638 -27.99 -10.37 20.14
C ASP A 638 -26.92 -11.46 19.92
N VAL A 639 -26.76 -11.93 18.68
CA VAL A 639 -25.81 -12.97 18.30
C VAL A 639 -24.57 -12.31 17.71
N PHE A 640 -23.42 -12.59 18.32
CA PHE A 640 -22.13 -12.08 17.89
C PHE A 640 -21.34 -13.14 17.14
N VAL A 641 -20.57 -12.71 16.13
CA VAL A 641 -19.62 -13.57 15.43
C VAL A 641 -18.41 -13.74 16.33
N ASP A 642 -18.42 -14.83 17.10
CA ASP A 642 -17.35 -15.24 18.00
C ASP A 642 -17.05 -16.74 17.84
N PRO A 643 -15.94 -17.24 18.42
CA PRO A 643 -15.52 -18.62 18.22
C PRO A 643 -16.57 -19.66 18.66
N GLY A 644 -17.27 -19.41 19.76
CA GLY A 644 -18.25 -20.35 20.30
C GLY A 644 -19.52 -20.42 19.44
N VAL A 645 -20.00 -19.25 18.97
CA VAL A 645 -21.13 -19.18 18.05
C VAL A 645 -20.80 -19.85 16.71
N MET A 646 -19.60 -19.60 16.15
CA MET A 646 -19.17 -20.22 14.89
C MET A 646 -19.04 -21.74 15.02
N GLU A 647 -18.49 -22.24 16.13
CA GLU A 647 -18.37 -23.68 16.41
C GLU A 647 -19.75 -24.34 16.56
N PHE A 648 -20.68 -23.67 17.22
CA PHE A 648 -22.07 -24.14 17.32
C PHE A 648 -22.75 -24.21 15.94
N LEU A 649 -22.70 -23.12 15.18
CA LEU A 649 -23.38 -23.00 13.88
C LEU A 649 -22.82 -23.94 12.81
N ALA A 650 -21.54 -24.28 12.90
CA ALA A 650 -20.89 -25.21 11.98
C ALA A 650 -21.43 -26.65 12.05
N ASN A 651 -22.18 -26.99 13.09
CA ASN A 651 -22.89 -28.27 13.15
C ASN A 651 -24.08 -28.33 12.18
N PHE A 652 -24.52 -27.18 11.67
CA PHE A 652 -25.74 -27.04 10.87
C PHE A 652 -25.49 -26.57 9.43
N ALA A 653 -24.29 -26.12 9.09
CA ALA A 653 -23.97 -25.56 7.77
C ALA A 653 -22.69 -26.15 7.19
N ASP A 654 -22.59 -26.12 5.86
CA ASP A 654 -21.38 -26.51 5.13
C ASP A 654 -20.40 -25.33 4.98
N GLU A 655 -20.94 -24.11 4.85
CA GLU A 655 -20.14 -22.90 4.67
C GLU A 655 -20.77 -21.69 5.38
N PHE A 656 -19.93 -20.73 5.76
CA PHE A 656 -20.36 -19.39 6.17
C PHE A 656 -20.14 -18.36 5.05
N LEU A 657 -21.15 -17.52 4.81
CA LEU A 657 -20.99 -16.31 4.01
C LEU A 657 -21.02 -15.11 4.97
N VAL A 658 -20.02 -14.25 4.94
CA VAL A 658 -19.91 -13.14 5.90
C VAL A 658 -19.69 -11.83 5.16
N HIS A 659 -20.71 -10.97 5.21
CA HIS A 659 -20.61 -9.62 4.71
C HIS A 659 -20.08 -8.66 5.77
N GLY A 660 -19.02 -7.92 5.44
CA GLY A 660 -18.53 -6.79 6.21
C GLY A 660 -19.34 -5.53 5.90
N VAL A 661 -20.54 -5.42 6.46
CA VAL A 661 -21.56 -4.43 6.06
C VAL A 661 -21.04 -2.99 6.07
N ASP A 662 -20.17 -2.63 7.01
CA ASP A 662 -19.67 -1.26 7.14
C ASP A 662 -18.75 -0.84 5.97
N VAL A 663 -18.20 -1.80 5.19
CA VAL A 663 -17.34 -1.57 4.02
C VAL A 663 -17.95 -2.04 2.69
N GLU A 664 -19.07 -2.73 2.73
CA GLU A 664 -19.68 -3.39 1.57
C GLU A 664 -20.21 -2.41 0.51
N GLY A 665 -19.87 -2.67 -0.75
CA GLY A 665 -20.26 -1.83 -1.89
C GLY A 665 -19.61 -0.43 -1.92
N LYS A 666 -18.77 -0.09 -0.92
CA LYS A 666 -18.18 1.26 -0.78
C LYS A 666 -16.82 1.42 -1.47
N LYS A 667 -16.13 0.33 -1.81
CA LYS A 667 -14.76 0.34 -2.36
C LYS A 667 -13.77 1.16 -1.51
N LEU A 668 -13.85 1.03 -0.18
CA LEU A 668 -13.02 1.76 0.78
C LEU A 668 -11.94 0.89 1.46
N GLY A 669 -11.76 -0.36 1.00
CA GLY A 669 -10.91 -1.36 1.64
C GLY A 669 -11.71 -2.36 2.47
N ILE A 670 -11.11 -3.54 2.69
CA ILE A 670 -11.70 -4.64 3.45
C ILE A 670 -11.75 -4.34 4.95
N ASP A 671 -12.63 -5.04 5.67
CA ASP A 671 -12.59 -5.13 7.13
C ASP A 671 -11.61 -6.26 7.53
N GLU A 672 -10.33 -5.89 7.70
CA GLU A 672 -9.26 -6.84 7.98
C GLU A 672 -9.39 -7.51 9.34
N GLU A 673 -10.01 -6.85 10.33
CA GLU A 673 -10.23 -7.42 11.66
C GLU A 673 -11.29 -8.52 11.63
N LEU A 674 -12.37 -8.30 10.88
CA LEU A 674 -13.37 -9.32 10.62
C LEU A 674 -12.75 -10.51 9.88
N VAL A 675 -11.99 -10.26 8.80
CA VAL A 675 -11.32 -11.35 8.05
C VAL A 675 -10.36 -12.15 8.94
N ALA A 676 -9.60 -11.50 9.80
CA ALA A 676 -8.70 -12.17 10.75
C ALA A 676 -9.47 -13.01 11.77
N LEU A 677 -10.61 -12.50 12.27
CA LEU A 677 -11.50 -13.25 13.15
C LEU A 677 -12.03 -14.52 12.47
N LEU A 678 -12.49 -14.41 11.21
CA LEU A 678 -12.98 -15.55 10.43
C LEU A 678 -11.89 -16.58 10.16
N GLY A 679 -10.70 -16.16 9.70
CA GLY A 679 -9.60 -17.08 9.38
C GLY A 679 -9.09 -17.84 10.61
N LYS A 680 -9.11 -17.19 11.77
CA LYS A 680 -8.68 -17.78 13.03
C LYS A 680 -9.72 -18.73 13.62
N HIS A 681 -11.01 -18.41 13.51
CA HIS A 681 -12.05 -19.05 14.30
C HIS A 681 -13.08 -19.86 13.52
N SER A 682 -13.15 -19.72 12.19
CA SER A 682 -14.08 -20.53 11.40
C SER A 682 -13.68 -22.01 11.40
N PRO A 683 -14.55 -22.93 11.84
CA PRO A 683 -14.31 -24.37 11.80
C PRO A 683 -14.64 -25.00 10.43
N ILE A 684 -15.46 -24.33 9.61
CA ILE A 684 -15.90 -24.72 8.26
C ILE A 684 -15.45 -23.66 7.23
N PRO A 685 -15.51 -23.95 5.92
CA PRO A 685 -15.27 -22.94 4.88
C PRO A 685 -16.02 -21.64 5.15
N VAL A 686 -15.36 -20.52 4.84
CA VAL A 686 -15.94 -19.19 5.01
C VAL A 686 -15.55 -18.28 3.86
N THR A 687 -16.55 -17.62 3.29
CA THR A 687 -16.39 -16.61 2.25
C THR A 687 -16.66 -15.23 2.83
N TYR A 688 -15.71 -14.32 2.65
CA TYR A 688 -15.83 -12.92 3.01
C TYR A 688 -16.28 -12.08 1.80
N ALA A 689 -17.26 -11.22 2.03
CA ALA A 689 -17.76 -10.26 1.04
C ALA A 689 -17.73 -8.84 1.62
N GLY A 690 -17.15 -7.89 0.89
CA GLY A 690 -17.18 -6.47 1.25
C GLY A 690 -15.84 -5.75 1.07
N GLY A 691 -15.90 -4.47 0.71
CA GLY A 691 -14.75 -3.57 0.79
C GLY A 691 -13.65 -3.72 -0.26
N VAL A 692 -13.57 -4.82 -1.01
CA VAL A 692 -12.53 -5.05 -2.04
C VAL A 692 -12.50 -3.91 -3.06
N THR A 693 -11.28 -3.43 -3.35
CA THR A 693 -10.99 -2.33 -4.29
C THR A 693 -10.05 -2.74 -5.43
N GLY A 694 -9.20 -3.74 -5.20
CA GLY A 694 -8.23 -4.22 -6.18
C GLY A 694 -7.50 -5.48 -5.73
N MET A 695 -6.58 -6.00 -6.56
CA MET A 695 -5.84 -7.25 -6.28
C MET A 695 -5.12 -7.29 -4.92
N ALA A 696 -4.67 -6.14 -4.41
CA ALA A 696 -4.02 -6.04 -3.10
C ALA A 696 -4.95 -6.46 -1.95
N ASP A 697 -6.27 -6.25 -2.08
CA ASP A 697 -7.24 -6.70 -1.09
C ASP A 697 -7.40 -8.21 -1.07
N LEU A 698 -7.29 -8.88 -2.22
CA LEU A 698 -7.34 -10.35 -2.30
C LEU A 698 -6.15 -10.96 -1.55
N GLU A 699 -4.96 -10.39 -1.70
CA GLU A 699 -3.77 -10.80 -0.94
C GLU A 699 -3.87 -10.47 0.55
N ARG A 700 -4.50 -9.34 0.91
CA ARG A 700 -4.79 -9.01 2.31
C ARG A 700 -5.79 -9.97 2.93
N ILE A 701 -6.87 -10.32 2.23
CA ILE A 701 -7.85 -11.31 2.70
C ILE A 701 -7.16 -12.65 2.90
N LYS A 702 -6.35 -13.09 1.94
CA LYS A 702 -5.55 -14.31 2.06
C LYS A 702 -4.61 -14.26 3.27
N SER A 703 -3.93 -13.15 3.50
CA SER A 703 -2.96 -13.02 4.60
C SER A 703 -3.65 -12.95 5.97
N ALA A 704 -4.62 -12.05 6.14
CA ALA A 704 -5.38 -11.86 7.38
C ALA A 704 -6.23 -13.10 7.70
N GLY A 705 -6.83 -13.70 6.68
CA GLY A 705 -7.60 -14.94 6.78
C GLY A 705 -6.74 -16.20 6.90
N VAL A 706 -5.41 -16.07 7.02
CA VAL A 706 -4.43 -17.16 7.14
C VAL A 706 -4.58 -18.26 6.08
N GLY A 707 -4.97 -17.87 4.88
CA GLY A 707 -5.20 -18.77 3.74
C GLY A 707 -6.53 -19.53 3.79
N ARG A 708 -7.42 -19.24 4.75
CA ARG A 708 -8.65 -20.01 5.04
C ARG A 708 -9.95 -19.27 4.74
N VAL A 709 -9.87 -18.00 4.32
CA VAL A 709 -11.04 -17.17 4.04
C VAL A 709 -11.09 -16.90 2.55
N ASP A 710 -12.13 -17.43 1.90
CA ASP A 710 -12.44 -17.18 0.50
C ASP A 710 -12.97 -15.75 0.32
N VAL A 711 -12.96 -15.25 -0.92
CA VAL A 711 -13.30 -13.86 -1.22
C VAL A 711 -14.34 -13.74 -2.32
N THR A 712 -15.36 -12.93 -2.07
CA THR A 712 -16.26 -12.41 -3.11
C THR A 712 -15.90 -10.98 -3.47
N VAL A 713 -15.93 -10.69 -4.77
CA VAL A 713 -15.76 -9.35 -5.32
C VAL A 713 -16.94 -9.03 -6.23
N GLY A 714 -17.70 -7.99 -5.88
CA GLY A 714 -18.77 -7.44 -6.71
C GLY A 714 -18.34 -6.15 -7.39
N SER A 715 -18.85 -5.02 -6.91
CA SER A 715 -18.72 -3.66 -7.49
C SER A 715 -17.32 -3.26 -8.01
N ALA A 716 -16.23 -3.81 -7.48
CA ALA A 716 -14.87 -3.48 -7.92
C ALA A 716 -14.48 -4.10 -9.26
N LEU A 717 -15.10 -5.22 -9.67
CA LEU A 717 -14.81 -5.90 -10.93
C LEU A 717 -15.24 -5.07 -12.14
N ASP A 718 -14.43 -5.10 -13.19
CA ASP A 718 -14.71 -4.48 -14.49
C ASP A 718 -15.97 -5.03 -15.17
N ILE A 719 -16.27 -6.32 -15.00
CA ILE A 719 -17.54 -6.93 -15.44
C ILE A 719 -18.78 -6.32 -14.74
N PHE A 720 -18.59 -5.57 -13.66
CA PHE A 720 -19.62 -4.80 -12.97
C PHE A 720 -19.33 -3.28 -12.94
N GLY A 721 -18.59 -2.77 -13.93
CA GLY A 721 -18.30 -1.34 -14.07
C GLY A 721 -17.24 -0.79 -13.09
N GLY A 722 -16.49 -1.67 -12.43
CA GLY A 722 -15.34 -1.33 -11.61
C GLY A 722 -14.02 -1.28 -12.40
N ASN A 723 -12.90 -1.14 -11.68
CA ASN A 723 -11.56 -0.99 -12.27
C ASN A 723 -10.66 -2.23 -12.07
N LEU A 724 -11.12 -3.23 -11.30
CA LEU A 724 -10.39 -4.46 -11.06
C LEU A 724 -10.68 -5.46 -12.17
N SER A 725 -9.66 -5.94 -12.86
CA SER A 725 -9.85 -6.88 -13.96
C SER A 725 -10.34 -8.24 -13.48
N TYR A 726 -11.48 -8.69 -14.01
CA TYR A 726 -12.00 -10.04 -13.79
C TYR A 726 -10.98 -11.11 -14.21
N GLU A 727 -10.34 -10.95 -15.36
CA GLU A 727 -9.32 -11.89 -15.85
C GLU A 727 -8.12 -12.00 -14.89
N GLU A 728 -7.67 -10.88 -14.30
CA GLU A 728 -6.60 -10.91 -13.30
C GLU A 728 -7.03 -11.64 -12.02
N VAL A 729 -8.28 -11.48 -11.60
CA VAL A 729 -8.84 -12.18 -10.43
C VAL A 729 -8.98 -13.68 -10.69
N VAL A 730 -9.39 -14.09 -11.89
CA VAL A 730 -9.43 -15.51 -12.30
C VAL A 730 -8.02 -16.10 -12.37
N ALA A 731 -7.07 -15.39 -12.98
CA ALA A 731 -5.68 -15.83 -13.03
C ALA A 731 -5.09 -16.02 -11.62
N TRP A 732 -5.43 -15.11 -10.70
CA TRP A 732 -5.05 -15.22 -9.29
C TRP A 732 -5.69 -16.42 -8.60
N HIS A 733 -6.99 -16.67 -8.81
CA HIS A 733 -7.70 -17.85 -8.31
C HIS A 733 -7.02 -19.15 -8.77
N VAL A 734 -6.69 -19.25 -10.06
CA VAL A 734 -6.01 -20.43 -10.63
C VAL A 734 -4.63 -20.63 -10.02
N GLN A 735 -3.88 -19.54 -9.81
CA GLN A 735 -2.58 -19.62 -9.13
C GLN A 735 -2.71 -20.19 -7.72
N GLN A 736 -3.74 -19.80 -6.94
CA GLN A 736 -3.91 -20.32 -5.58
C GLN A 736 -4.13 -21.84 -5.57
N LYS A 737 -4.88 -22.37 -6.53
CA LYS A 737 -5.09 -23.82 -6.70
C LYS A 737 -3.81 -24.57 -7.09
N ALA A 738 -2.89 -23.95 -7.82
CA ALA A 738 -1.63 -24.57 -8.24
C ALA A 738 -0.58 -24.70 -7.12
N TYR A 739 -0.73 -23.97 -6.01
CA TYR A 739 0.15 -24.06 -4.84
C TYR A 739 -0.22 -25.17 -3.84
N VAL A 740 -1.28 -25.94 -4.13
CA VAL A 740 -1.70 -27.11 -3.35
C VAL A 740 -1.11 -28.36 -4.03
N VAL A 741 0.06 -28.80 -3.55
CA VAL A 741 0.69 -30.09 -3.90
C VAL A 741 0.87 -30.92 -2.64
#